data_AF-A0A9X3NKD0-F1
#
_entry.id   AF-A0A9X3NKD0-F1
#
_cell.length_a   1.000
_cell.length_b   1.000
_cell.length_c   1.000
_cell.angle_alpha   90.00
_cell.angle_beta   90.00
_cell.angle_gamma   90.00
#
_symmetry.space_group_name_H-M   'P 1'
#
loop_
_entity.id
_entity.type
_entity.pdbx_description
1 polymer ?
#
loop_
_entity_poly.entity_id
_entity_poly.type
_entity_poly.pdbx_seq_one_letter_code
_entity_poly.pdbx_strand_id
1 'polypeptide(L)'
;MPTFDTPEPIRATVDIVFGEVRFVAGDRADTAVEVRPADPAWDPDVRAAEQVAVAFADGRLTVRHPQLRTAFTTEYGTVAVRVELPAGSDVRGETARGGYRVEGAVGSCRLKTPSGDIRVERAAAVRLRTTGGAISVGSVAGQADISGNGDIRVTRLGGGAEVKTMGGGVWIGEAAGDLRVNSANGPITVDVARAAVNAKTPTGDIRLGELGGDADLYTTLGAVEVGVPHHTAADVDARTSAGRVRDTRTTPGHGARTVRVRARSHGGDIVLRAVAPTPSSPAPAGTHTRKGTTHMSTTENYQAAERLLRRMARPGELVVGDKVSPRWIDAGTRFWYGVNTPTGRRFVLVDPAAGTREPAFDHARLADALAAAAGQPVDPEALPFRAIEPAGTGVEFDAFGEHWRCDLATYTCERAEAAPPGVPLAIPSPDGKLAVSRRGNDLWGHAPAEGREWALTADGEPGRAYATNPEAVGNPTLLRKFGLPYLPPIVAWSPDSTRVLTHVTDEREVRQTHLVEARPADGGAPALHAQRYAYPGDENVPRAELVVLDVAAGTVVRAQAEPLHMPQASPIALQWAWWSADGSAVYYLSQPRDQRTLTLNRLDPATGEVTAVLSESGDTRVEPNQWMSGAPIVRVLAEEVLWYSQRDGWGHLYRYDLRTGAELGRVTSGEWAVREILHVDEAERTVYFTASGLVADDPYRRTVCRIGLDGSGFARITDDDLDHVVTLAPTTTYFIDSASTVDTPPVTRVRDWTGRVLVELERADITALTATGWTAPERFCVKAADGETDIYGVLYRPRGFDPAKSYPVVDNLYPGPQVNRVEPGFDPGGMGLDAEPIAALGFVVVALDGRGTPGRSKSFHDASYGNLGDAGGLDDHVAALRQLAQSRPWMDLDRVGAFGHSGGGYAAARAMLTFPEFFKVGVALSGSHEPRIFTHGFVETYDGADPESWARSSNPDIADRLAGKLLLVHGEMDDQVHPQHTLRLADRLLAAGKDFEVLIVPGAEHIFIDCLAYVRTRCWDFLVRELMATNPPTYRPSPILLDPELLSEMFA
;
A
#
# COMPACT_ATOMS: atom_id res chain seq x y z
N MET A 1 -32.32 16.35 19.31
CA MET A 1 -31.56 16.13 20.56
C MET A 1 -32.51 16.23 21.76
N PRO A 2 -33.07 15.11 22.26
CA PRO A 2 -33.88 15.12 23.48
C PRO A 2 -33.04 15.54 24.70
N THR A 3 -33.64 16.37 25.56
CA THR A 3 -33.04 16.88 26.80
C THR A 3 -34.01 16.64 27.95
N PHE A 4 -33.50 16.21 29.11
CA PHE A 4 -34.27 15.85 30.30
C PHE A 4 -33.75 16.62 31.51
N ASP A 5 -34.65 17.12 32.36
CA ASP A 5 -34.28 17.77 33.62
C ASP A 5 -33.80 16.70 34.62
N THR A 6 -32.53 16.78 35.02
CA THR A 6 -31.83 15.79 35.84
C THR A 6 -30.88 16.49 36.82
N PRO A 7 -31.41 17.17 37.85
CA PRO A 7 -30.58 17.92 38.80
C PRO A 7 -29.74 17.00 39.70
N GLU A 8 -30.06 15.71 39.73
CA GLU A 8 -29.34 14.67 40.48
C GLU A 8 -28.72 13.63 39.52
N PRO A 9 -27.62 12.94 39.91
CA PRO A 9 -27.00 11.89 39.11
C PRO A 9 -27.99 10.77 38.70
N ILE A 10 -27.90 10.33 37.45
CA ILE A 10 -28.83 9.37 36.85
C ILE A 10 -28.18 8.00 36.58
N ARG A 11 -28.97 7.05 36.08
CA ARG A 11 -28.46 5.81 35.46
C ARG A 11 -28.67 5.83 33.96
N ALA A 12 -27.58 5.88 33.18
CA ALA A 12 -27.62 5.84 31.73
C ALA A 12 -27.27 4.45 31.19
N THR A 13 -28.13 3.88 30.35
CA THR A 13 -27.88 2.64 29.60
C THR A 13 -27.93 2.92 28.11
N VAL A 14 -26.84 2.66 27.39
CA VAL A 14 -26.76 2.81 25.93
C VAL A 14 -26.41 1.47 25.31
N ASP A 15 -27.40 0.83 24.70
CA ASP A 15 -27.27 -0.46 24.03
C ASP A 15 -27.53 -0.26 22.51
N ILE A 16 -26.45 -0.15 21.73
CA ILE A 16 -26.51 0.01 20.27
C ILE A 16 -25.78 -1.15 19.59
N VAL A 17 -26.23 -1.55 18.40
CA VAL A 17 -25.66 -2.73 17.72
C VAL A 17 -24.29 -2.40 17.12
N PHE A 18 -24.19 -1.33 16.33
CA PHE A 18 -22.96 -0.89 15.67
C PHE A 18 -22.70 0.60 15.92
N GLY A 19 -21.49 0.96 16.37
CA GLY A 19 -21.02 2.35 16.41
C GLY A 19 -20.46 2.85 17.74
N GLU A 20 -20.09 4.13 17.79
CA GLU A 20 -19.35 4.74 18.90
C GLU A 20 -20.28 5.39 19.93
N VAL A 21 -20.01 5.15 21.21
CA VAL A 21 -20.77 5.75 22.32
C VAL A 21 -19.86 6.64 23.16
N ARG A 22 -20.23 7.92 23.29
CA ARG A 22 -19.55 8.91 24.12
C ARG A 22 -20.44 9.37 25.28
N PHE A 23 -20.00 9.11 26.51
CA PHE A 23 -20.57 9.72 27.72
C PHE A 23 -19.74 10.93 28.13
N VAL A 24 -20.38 12.07 28.39
CA VAL A 24 -19.73 13.31 28.85
C VAL A 24 -20.38 13.71 30.18
N ALA A 25 -19.67 13.48 31.28
CA ALA A 25 -20.10 13.81 32.63
C ALA A 25 -19.55 15.18 33.06
N GLY A 26 -20.43 16.10 33.44
CA GLY A 26 -20.05 17.48 33.82
C GLY A 26 -20.94 18.06 34.93
N ASP A 27 -20.62 19.28 35.34
CA ASP A 27 -21.47 20.05 36.26
C ASP A 27 -22.66 20.62 35.48
N ARG A 28 -23.78 19.89 35.52
CA ARG A 28 -25.01 20.21 34.79
C ARG A 28 -26.23 19.64 35.49
N ALA A 29 -27.36 20.31 35.33
CA ALA A 29 -28.65 19.92 35.92
C ALA A 29 -29.58 19.20 34.92
N ASP A 30 -29.09 18.83 33.74
CA ASP A 30 -29.85 18.23 32.67
C ASP A 30 -29.08 17.07 32.01
N THR A 31 -29.78 16.21 31.29
CA THR A 31 -29.21 15.13 30.48
C THR A 31 -29.63 15.32 29.03
N ALA A 32 -28.66 15.46 28.13
CA ALA A 32 -28.87 15.62 26.70
C ALA A 32 -28.38 14.39 25.93
N VAL A 33 -29.19 13.89 24.99
CA VAL A 33 -28.83 12.77 24.13
C VAL A 33 -28.85 13.20 22.68
N GLU A 34 -27.73 12.97 22.02
CA GLU A 34 -27.53 13.17 20.60
C GLU A 34 -27.25 11.82 19.94
N VAL A 35 -28.04 11.51 18.92
CA VAL A 35 -27.86 10.34 18.05
C VAL A 35 -27.63 10.87 16.65
N ARG A 36 -26.56 10.43 16.00
CA ARG A 36 -26.22 10.78 14.63
C ARG A 36 -25.87 9.51 13.83
N PRO A 37 -26.11 9.49 12.52
CA PRO A 37 -25.47 8.50 11.66
C PRO A 37 -23.95 8.62 11.78
N ALA A 38 -23.21 7.51 11.69
CA ALA A 38 -21.75 7.58 11.67
C ALA A 38 -21.25 8.20 10.36
N ASP A 39 -21.89 7.85 9.24
CA ASP A 39 -21.79 8.54 7.95
C ASP A 39 -23.16 9.09 7.52
N PRO A 40 -23.38 10.42 7.57
CA PRO A 40 -24.63 11.02 7.12
C PRO A 40 -24.88 10.91 5.61
N ALA A 41 -23.87 10.57 4.81
CA ALA A 41 -24.02 10.32 3.37
C ALA A 41 -24.40 8.86 3.05
N TRP A 42 -24.46 7.98 4.05
CA TRP A 42 -24.77 6.56 3.87
C TRP A 42 -26.15 6.20 4.45
N ASP A 43 -27.10 5.88 3.56
CA ASP A 43 -28.49 5.61 3.90
C ASP A 43 -28.73 4.54 5.00
N PRO A 44 -27.96 3.45 5.09
CA PRO A 44 -28.06 2.51 6.21
C PRO A 44 -27.76 3.15 7.57
N ASP A 45 -26.78 4.04 7.68
CA ASP A 45 -26.43 4.76 8.92
C ASP A 45 -27.52 5.75 9.30
N VAL A 46 -28.07 6.47 8.32
CA VAL A 46 -29.19 7.39 8.52
C VAL A 46 -30.40 6.63 9.07
N ARG A 47 -30.79 5.54 8.43
CA ARG A 47 -31.89 4.68 8.88
C ARG A 47 -31.64 4.08 10.26
N ALA A 48 -30.40 3.65 10.54
CA ALA A 48 -30.04 3.13 11.86
C ALA A 48 -30.15 4.21 12.95
N ALA A 49 -29.71 5.44 12.66
CA ALA A 49 -29.80 6.57 13.59
C ALA A 49 -31.25 6.96 13.89
N GLU A 50 -32.12 7.00 12.88
CA GLU A 50 -33.56 7.29 13.02
C GLU A 50 -34.29 6.24 13.86
N GLN A 51 -33.84 4.99 13.85
CA GLN A 51 -34.45 3.89 14.59
C GLN A 51 -34.08 3.87 16.08
N VAL A 52 -33.06 4.62 16.51
CA VAL A 52 -32.63 4.62 17.91
C VAL A 52 -33.70 5.29 18.78
N ALA A 53 -34.23 4.51 19.73
CA ALA A 53 -35.18 5.00 20.71
C ALA A 53 -34.44 5.55 21.94
N VAL A 54 -34.76 6.80 22.30
CA VAL A 54 -34.28 7.46 23.53
C VAL A 54 -35.45 7.62 24.49
N ALA A 55 -35.34 7.05 25.69
CA ALA A 55 -36.35 7.16 26.74
C ALA A 55 -35.72 7.51 28.09
N PHE A 56 -36.40 8.35 28.85
CA PHE A 56 -36.02 8.70 30.22
C PHE A 56 -37.23 8.59 31.14
N ALA A 57 -37.11 7.79 32.20
CA ALA A 57 -38.13 7.64 33.24
C ALA A 57 -37.45 7.24 34.56
N ASP A 58 -37.99 7.71 35.69
CA ASP A 58 -37.55 7.34 37.05
C ASP A 58 -36.02 7.47 37.28
N GLY A 59 -35.41 8.56 36.79
CA GLY A 59 -33.96 8.79 36.93
C GLY A 59 -33.09 7.86 36.07
N ARG A 60 -33.67 7.19 35.08
CA ARG A 60 -32.98 6.24 34.21
C ARG A 60 -33.12 6.62 32.74
N LEU A 61 -31.98 6.87 32.09
CA LEU A 61 -31.88 7.04 30.65
C LEU A 61 -31.64 5.68 29.98
N THR A 62 -32.40 5.40 28.92
CA THR A 62 -32.22 4.25 28.04
C THR A 62 -32.14 4.72 26.60
N VAL A 63 -31.01 4.44 25.94
CA VAL A 63 -30.81 4.63 24.50
C VAL A 63 -30.66 3.25 23.89
N ARG A 64 -31.59 2.86 23.02
CA ARG A 64 -31.65 1.51 22.45
C ARG A 64 -31.89 1.54 20.97
N HIS A 65 -31.03 0.82 20.25
CA HIS A 65 -31.34 0.42 18.89
C HIS A 65 -32.28 -0.79 18.92
N PRO A 66 -33.39 -0.83 18.16
CA PRO A 66 -34.21 -2.03 18.05
C PRO A 66 -33.34 -3.18 17.54
N GLN A 67 -33.38 -4.34 18.20
CA GLN A 67 -32.58 -5.50 17.80
C GLN A 67 -33.02 -5.98 16.42
N LEU A 68 -32.13 -5.90 15.42
CA LEU A 68 -32.29 -6.59 14.14
C LEU A 68 -32.11 -8.10 14.37
N ARG A 69 -33.22 -8.81 14.53
CA ARG A 69 -33.27 -10.27 14.42
C ARG A 69 -33.84 -10.65 13.05
N THR A 70 -33.04 -10.56 12.01
CA THR A 70 -33.40 -11.14 10.70
C THR A 70 -32.14 -11.65 9.99
N ALA A 71 -32.16 -12.92 9.60
CA ALA A 71 -31.06 -13.65 8.96
C ALA A 71 -30.88 -13.35 7.45
N PHE A 72 -31.42 -12.24 6.94
CA PHE A 72 -31.58 -11.99 5.50
C PHE A 72 -31.25 -10.55 5.04
N THR A 73 -30.61 -9.73 5.86
CA THR A 73 -30.14 -8.38 5.46
C THR A 73 -28.63 -8.29 5.58
N THR A 74 -27.95 -7.96 4.48
CA THR A 74 -26.49 -7.82 4.37
C THR A 74 -25.97 -6.41 4.72
N GLU A 75 -26.87 -5.44 4.97
CA GLU A 75 -26.52 -4.05 5.28
C GLU A 75 -26.88 -3.72 6.73
N TYR A 76 -25.89 -3.26 7.51
CA TYR A 76 -26.06 -2.80 8.88
C TYR A 76 -25.56 -1.36 9.00
N GLY A 77 -26.42 -0.45 9.44
CA GLY A 77 -26.03 0.93 9.75
C GLY A 77 -25.34 1.06 11.11
N THR A 78 -24.48 2.06 11.21
CA THR A 78 -23.62 2.44 12.33
C THR A 78 -24.08 3.80 12.87
N VAL A 79 -24.11 3.94 14.19
CA VAL A 79 -24.58 5.16 14.86
C VAL A 79 -23.54 5.73 15.81
N ALA A 80 -23.44 7.07 15.87
CA ALA A 80 -22.69 7.78 16.89
C ALA A 80 -23.65 8.31 17.95
N VAL A 81 -23.50 7.86 19.19
CA VAL A 81 -24.34 8.31 20.32
C VAL A 81 -23.51 9.13 21.30
N ARG A 82 -23.93 10.36 21.56
CA ARG A 82 -23.35 11.22 22.59
C ARG A 82 -24.38 11.48 23.68
N VAL A 83 -24.03 11.13 24.92
CA VAL A 83 -24.86 11.38 26.11
C VAL A 83 -24.11 12.33 27.02
N GLU A 84 -24.64 13.53 27.20
CA GLU A 84 -24.13 14.47 28.20
C GLU A 84 -25.00 14.40 29.45
N LEU A 85 -24.40 14.24 30.64
CA LEU A 85 -25.14 13.93 31.87
C LEU A 85 -24.45 14.50 33.13
N PRO A 86 -25.15 14.60 34.28
CA PRO A 86 -24.57 15.11 35.53
C PRO A 86 -23.42 14.24 36.04
N ALA A 87 -22.36 14.87 36.56
CA ALA A 87 -21.24 14.19 37.18
C ALA A 87 -21.68 13.22 38.30
N GLY A 88 -21.02 12.07 38.39
CA GLY A 88 -21.37 11.01 39.35
C GLY A 88 -22.46 10.04 38.87
N SER A 89 -23.06 10.25 37.69
CA SER A 89 -24.05 9.32 37.14
C SER A 89 -23.45 7.95 36.82
N ASP A 90 -24.26 6.89 36.92
CA ASP A 90 -23.86 5.53 36.53
C ASP A 90 -24.02 5.35 35.01
N VAL A 91 -23.03 4.75 34.36
CA VAL A 91 -23.06 4.47 32.92
C VAL A 91 -22.94 2.98 32.63
N ARG A 92 -23.80 2.48 31.74
CA ARG A 92 -23.80 1.11 31.25
C ARG A 92 -23.93 1.10 29.74
N GLY A 93 -23.22 0.19 29.08
CA GLY A 93 -23.41 -0.07 27.67
C GLY A 93 -22.93 -1.44 27.24
N GLU A 94 -23.68 -2.03 26.32
CA GLU A 94 -23.27 -3.20 25.55
C GLU A 94 -23.48 -2.93 24.05
N THR A 95 -22.43 -3.11 23.26
CA THR A 95 -22.49 -3.02 21.79
C THR A 95 -21.98 -4.30 21.16
N ALA A 96 -22.41 -4.62 19.93
CA ALA A 96 -21.90 -5.78 19.20
C ALA A 96 -20.57 -5.45 18.49
N ARG A 97 -20.40 -4.21 18.02
CA ARG A 97 -19.19 -3.71 17.36
C ARG A 97 -19.12 -2.18 17.42
N GLY A 98 -18.06 -1.65 18.03
CA GLY A 98 -17.87 -0.22 18.29
C GLY A 98 -17.24 0.06 19.66
N GLY A 99 -16.72 1.27 19.85
CA GLY A 99 -16.01 1.70 21.05
C GLY A 99 -16.85 2.52 22.05
N TYR A 100 -16.28 2.69 23.24
CA TYR A 100 -16.82 3.55 24.29
C TYR A 100 -15.81 4.60 24.72
N ARG A 101 -16.28 5.83 24.90
CA ARG A 101 -15.51 6.92 25.51
C ARG A 101 -16.31 7.56 26.64
N VAL A 102 -15.73 7.63 27.84
CA VAL A 102 -16.31 8.29 29.01
C VAL A 102 -15.38 9.43 29.42
N GLU A 103 -15.90 10.65 29.34
CA GLU A 103 -15.23 11.89 29.73
C GLU A 103 -15.86 12.45 31.00
N GLY A 104 -15.05 13.04 31.87
CA GLY A 104 -15.46 13.48 33.20
C GLY A 104 -15.56 12.36 34.24
N ALA A 105 -16.15 12.69 35.39
CA ALA A 105 -16.26 11.79 36.53
C ALA A 105 -17.64 11.12 36.59
N VAL A 106 -17.68 9.81 36.39
CA VAL A 106 -18.89 8.99 36.53
C VAL A 106 -18.89 8.17 37.82
N GLY A 107 -20.06 7.69 38.22
CA GLY A 107 -20.24 6.73 39.30
C GLY A 107 -19.73 5.34 38.89
N SER A 108 -20.63 4.35 38.83
CA SER A 108 -20.27 3.03 38.31
C SER A 108 -20.27 3.00 36.78
N CYS A 109 -19.23 2.43 36.18
CA CYS A 109 -19.04 2.32 34.74
C CYS A 109 -18.97 0.85 34.32
N ARG A 110 -19.96 0.38 33.56
CA ARG A 110 -20.06 -1.02 33.11
C ARG A 110 -20.18 -1.10 31.59
N LEU A 111 -19.08 -1.39 30.92
CA LEU A 111 -18.99 -1.34 29.46
C LEU A 111 -18.51 -2.67 28.90
N LYS A 112 -19.18 -3.14 27.86
CA LYS A 112 -18.83 -4.38 27.16
C LYS A 112 -18.93 -4.19 25.65
N THR A 113 -17.87 -4.55 24.93
CA THR A 113 -17.87 -4.59 23.47
C THR A 113 -17.06 -5.79 22.96
N PRO A 114 -17.54 -6.60 22.01
CA PRO A 114 -16.73 -7.63 21.38
C PRO A 114 -15.57 -7.07 20.54
N SER A 115 -15.74 -5.86 20.00
CA SER A 115 -14.74 -5.20 19.14
C SER A 115 -14.84 -3.69 19.25
N GLY A 116 -13.74 -3.01 19.62
CA GLY A 116 -13.66 -1.57 19.84
C GLY A 116 -12.89 -1.19 21.12
N ASP A 117 -12.34 0.02 21.14
CA ASP A 117 -11.63 0.56 22.30
C ASP A 117 -12.58 0.99 23.42
N ILE A 118 -12.15 0.84 24.67
CA ILE A 118 -12.85 1.42 25.83
C ILE A 118 -11.93 2.45 26.50
N ARG A 119 -12.35 3.71 26.53
CA ARG A 119 -11.62 4.81 27.17
C ARG A 119 -12.46 5.42 28.29
N VAL A 120 -11.95 5.42 29.52
CA VAL A 120 -12.63 5.98 30.69
C VAL A 120 -11.71 6.98 31.38
N GLU A 121 -12.11 8.24 31.48
CA GLU A 121 -11.33 9.26 32.18
C GLU A 121 -11.33 9.02 33.70
N ARG A 122 -12.50 9.10 34.35
CA ARG A 122 -12.62 8.90 35.81
C ARG A 122 -13.92 8.19 36.18
N ALA A 123 -13.83 7.21 37.07
CA ALA A 123 -15.00 6.48 37.57
C ALA A 123 -14.87 6.12 39.06
N ALA A 124 -16.00 6.01 39.76
CA ALA A 124 -16.01 5.49 41.13
C ALA A 124 -15.72 3.98 41.16
N ALA A 125 -16.24 3.21 40.20
CA ALA A 125 -15.93 1.79 40.02
C ALA A 125 -16.08 1.40 38.55
N VAL A 126 -15.29 0.43 38.07
CA VAL A 126 -15.34 -0.01 36.66
C VAL A 126 -15.52 -1.52 36.53
N ARG A 127 -16.35 -1.94 35.57
CA ARG A 127 -16.35 -3.29 34.99
C ARG A 127 -16.27 -3.17 33.47
N LEU A 128 -15.11 -3.45 32.88
CA LEU A 128 -14.84 -3.23 31.46
C LEU A 128 -14.46 -4.55 30.80
N ARG A 129 -15.10 -4.87 29.67
CA ARG A 129 -14.92 -6.13 28.94
C ARG A 129 -14.76 -5.85 27.45
N THR A 130 -13.62 -6.20 26.86
CA THR A 130 -13.45 -6.25 25.40
C THR A 130 -12.82 -7.55 24.92
N THR A 131 -13.22 -8.06 23.75
CA THR A 131 -12.56 -9.20 23.09
C THR A 131 -11.66 -8.78 21.92
N GLY A 132 -11.69 -7.52 21.51
CA GLY A 132 -10.80 -6.92 20.51
C GLY A 132 -10.79 -5.40 20.63
N GLY A 133 -9.62 -4.78 20.81
CA GLY A 133 -9.47 -3.35 21.12
C GLY A 133 -8.76 -3.10 22.46
N ALA A 134 -8.26 -1.88 22.66
CA ALA A 134 -7.53 -1.49 23.85
C ALA A 134 -8.45 -0.92 24.95
N ILE A 135 -8.03 -1.06 26.21
CA ILE A 135 -8.70 -0.43 27.36
C ILE A 135 -7.77 0.60 27.99
N SER A 136 -8.19 1.87 28.05
CA SER A 136 -7.48 2.93 28.75
C SER A 136 -8.34 3.55 29.83
N VAL A 137 -7.86 3.56 31.07
CA VAL A 137 -8.54 4.16 32.23
C VAL A 137 -7.63 5.19 32.89
N GLY A 138 -8.14 6.41 33.10
CA GLY A 138 -7.44 7.46 33.85
C GLY A 138 -7.38 7.10 35.33
N SER A 139 -8.47 7.33 36.08
CA SER A 139 -8.51 6.96 37.51
C SER A 139 -9.79 6.24 37.93
N VAL A 140 -9.64 5.20 38.75
CA VAL A 140 -10.76 4.52 39.42
C VAL A 140 -10.63 4.76 40.93
N ALA A 141 -11.66 5.30 41.58
CA ALA A 141 -11.60 5.56 43.02
C ALA A 141 -11.73 4.28 43.86
N GLY A 142 -12.61 3.37 43.45
CA GLY A 142 -12.92 2.10 44.12
C GLY A 142 -12.46 0.88 43.32
N GLN A 143 -13.31 -0.14 43.23
CA GLN A 143 -12.98 -1.44 42.64
C GLN A 143 -12.93 -1.41 41.10
N ALA A 144 -12.00 -2.18 40.51
CA ALA A 144 -11.86 -2.35 39.07
C ALA A 144 -11.84 -3.84 38.64
N ASP A 145 -12.70 -4.20 37.69
CA ASP A 145 -12.75 -5.53 37.02
C ASP A 145 -12.59 -5.31 35.52
N ILE A 146 -11.39 -5.55 34.99
CA ILE A 146 -11.04 -5.21 33.61
C ILE A 146 -10.59 -6.49 32.89
N SER A 147 -11.22 -6.79 31.76
CA SER A 147 -10.87 -7.94 30.92
C SER A 147 -10.77 -7.54 29.46
N GLY A 148 -9.65 -7.84 28.81
CA GLY A 148 -9.36 -7.45 27.42
C GLY A 148 -8.65 -8.52 26.60
N ASN A 149 -8.44 -8.24 25.32
CA ASN A 149 -7.53 -8.98 24.44
C ASN A 149 -6.49 -8.06 23.76
N GLY A 150 -6.60 -6.75 23.95
CA GLY A 150 -5.60 -5.75 23.55
C GLY A 150 -4.95 -5.10 24.78
N ASP A 151 -4.13 -4.06 24.55
CA ASP A 151 -3.41 -3.38 25.63
C ASP A 151 -4.36 -2.80 26.68
N ILE A 152 -3.99 -2.96 27.96
CA ILE A 152 -4.73 -2.42 29.11
C ILE A 152 -3.84 -1.41 29.82
N ARG A 153 -4.26 -0.14 29.84
CA ARG A 153 -3.56 0.96 30.51
C ARG A 153 -4.43 1.55 31.61
N VAL A 154 -3.98 1.56 32.87
CA VAL A 154 -4.66 2.24 33.97
C VAL A 154 -3.72 3.20 34.67
N THR A 155 -4.05 4.50 34.73
CA THR A 155 -3.14 5.49 35.34
C THR A 155 -3.17 5.42 36.87
N ARG A 156 -4.34 5.35 37.49
CA ARG A 156 -4.49 5.23 38.95
C ARG A 156 -5.65 4.34 39.38
N LEU A 157 -5.40 3.43 40.30
CA LEU A 157 -6.38 2.59 41.00
C LEU A 157 -6.39 2.95 42.49
N GLY A 158 -7.50 3.48 42.98
CA GLY A 158 -7.70 3.83 44.39
C GLY A 158 -8.14 2.65 45.26
N GLY A 159 -8.86 1.69 44.68
CA GLY A 159 -9.28 0.44 45.34
C GLY A 159 -8.61 -0.80 44.76
N GLY A 160 -9.13 -1.98 45.13
CA GLY A 160 -8.64 -3.26 44.61
C GLY A 160 -9.00 -3.48 43.14
N ALA A 161 -8.18 -4.26 42.43
CA ALA A 161 -8.35 -4.47 41.00
C ALA A 161 -8.04 -5.90 40.55
N GLU A 162 -8.89 -6.43 39.67
CA GLU A 162 -8.62 -7.64 38.89
C GLU A 162 -8.53 -7.27 37.41
N VAL A 163 -7.37 -7.54 36.80
CA VAL A 163 -7.08 -7.29 35.40
C VAL A 163 -6.74 -8.60 34.71
N LYS A 164 -7.46 -8.91 33.63
CA LYS A 164 -7.24 -10.09 32.80
C LYS A 164 -7.02 -9.69 31.36
N THR A 165 -6.00 -10.22 30.72
CA THR A 165 -5.87 -10.06 29.26
C THR A 165 -5.51 -11.37 28.58
N MET A 166 -6.11 -11.58 27.40
CA MET A 166 -5.80 -12.70 26.50
C MET A 166 -4.74 -12.34 25.44
N GLY A 167 -4.31 -11.07 25.38
CA GLY A 167 -3.39 -10.48 24.39
C GLY A 167 -2.99 -9.05 24.73
N GLY A 168 -1.80 -8.59 24.35
CA GLY A 168 -1.31 -7.22 24.62
C GLY A 168 -0.71 -7.01 26.02
N GLY A 169 -0.09 -5.85 26.23
CA GLY A 169 0.58 -5.47 27.48
C GLY A 169 -0.37 -4.87 28.52
N VAL A 170 -0.08 -5.11 29.81
CA VAL A 170 -0.76 -4.45 30.93
C VAL A 170 0.18 -3.42 31.54
N TRP A 171 -0.24 -2.16 31.59
CA TRP A 171 0.44 -1.11 32.33
C TRP A 171 -0.48 -0.50 33.39
N ILE A 172 0.00 -0.44 34.63
CA ILE A 172 -0.65 0.21 35.76
C ILE A 172 0.30 1.27 36.31
N GLY A 173 -0.09 2.53 36.34
CA GLY A 173 0.71 3.62 36.92
C GLY A 173 0.80 3.49 38.43
N GLU A 174 -0.31 3.73 39.13
CA GLU A 174 -0.37 3.62 40.60
C GLU A 174 -1.52 2.71 41.05
N ALA A 175 -1.22 1.71 41.89
CA ALA A 175 -2.21 0.85 42.53
C ALA A 175 -2.19 1.03 44.05
N ALA A 176 -3.23 1.66 44.61
CA ALA A 176 -3.38 1.90 46.04
C ALA A 176 -3.92 0.68 46.80
N GLY A 177 -4.79 -0.12 46.18
CA GLY A 177 -5.34 -1.36 46.73
C GLY A 177 -4.73 -2.63 46.12
N ASP A 178 -5.17 -3.80 46.59
CA ASP A 178 -4.65 -5.10 46.13
C ASP A 178 -4.91 -5.30 44.63
N LEU A 179 -3.87 -5.75 43.91
CA LEU A 179 -3.87 -5.87 42.47
C LEU A 179 -3.63 -7.33 42.04
N ARG A 180 -4.55 -7.87 41.23
CA ARG A 180 -4.38 -9.17 40.57
C ARG A 180 -4.36 -9.00 39.05
N VAL A 181 -3.26 -9.38 38.41
CA VAL A 181 -3.09 -9.32 36.95
C VAL A 181 -2.81 -10.71 36.40
N ASN A 182 -3.62 -11.16 35.44
CA ASN A 182 -3.34 -12.38 34.67
C ASN A 182 -3.32 -12.02 33.17
N SER A 183 -2.18 -12.20 32.53
CA SER A 183 -2.02 -12.06 31.09
C SER A 183 -1.76 -13.43 30.46
N ALA A 184 -2.37 -13.73 29.30
CA ALA A 184 -2.11 -14.96 28.56
C ALA A 184 -0.80 -14.89 27.76
N ASN A 185 -0.45 -13.72 27.21
CA ASN A 185 0.73 -13.46 26.39
C ASN A 185 0.97 -11.93 26.30
N GLY A 186 1.81 -11.39 27.19
CA GLY A 186 2.18 -9.98 27.16
C GLY A 186 2.84 -9.51 28.47
N PRO A 187 3.61 -8.42 28.42
CA PRO A 187 4.31 -7.89 29.59
C PRO A 187 3.31 -7.25 30.58
N ILE A 188 3.65 -7.33 31.87
CA ILE A 188 2.92 -6.68 32.97
C ILE A 188 3.86 -5.67 33.63
N THR A 189 3.51 -4.40 33.57
CA THR A 189 4.24 -3.32 34.26
C THR A 189 3.34 -2.63 35.27
N VAL A 190 3.82 -2.49 36.50
CA VAL A 190 3.19 -1.69 37.55
C VAL A 190 4.23 -0.70 38.06
N ASP A 191 4.04 0.60 37.82
CA ASP A 191 5.06 1.59 38.20
C ASP A 191 5.13 1.73 39.72
N VAL A 192 3.98 1.85 40.40
CA VAL A 192 3.90 1.95 41.87
C VAL A 192 2.76 1.09 42.41
N ALA A 193 3.06 0.13 43.28
CA ALA A 193 2.07 -0.65 44.02
C ALA A 193 2.17 -0.34 45.51
N ARG A 194 1.11 0.19 46.12
CA ARG A 194 1.08 0.49 47.57
C ARG A 194 0.64 -0.70 48.41
N ALA A 195 -0.09 -1.64 47.83
CA ALA A 195 -0.62 -2.84 48.47
C ALA A 195 -0.12 -4.13 47.77
N ALA A 196 -0.77 -5.28 48.02
CA ALA A 196 -0.28 -6.57 47.53
C ALA A 196 -0.50 -6.73 46.01
N VAL A 197 0.44 -7.41 45.34
CA VAL A 197 0.39 -7.67 43.89
C VAL A 197 0.51 -9.16 43.60
N ASN A 198 -0.45 -9.71 42.86
CA ASN A 198 -0.38 -11.04 42.26
C ASN A 198 -0.37 -10.89 40.73
N ALA A 199 0.76 -11.18 40.08
CA ALA A 199 0.92 -11.00 38.63
C ALA A 199 1.41 -12.27 37.96
N LYS A 200 0.72 -12.71 36.90
CA LYS A 200 1.04 -13.94 36.17
C LYS A 200 0.97 -13.72 34.66
N THR A 201 2.01 -14.14 33.95
CA THR A 201 2.04 -14.16 32.48
C THR A 201 2.95 -15.29 31.98
N PRO A 202 2.52 -16.19 31.08
CA PRO A 202 3.36 -17.29 30.61
C PRO A 202 4.65 -16.81 29.90
N THR A 203 4.56 -15.80 29.02
CA THR A 203 5.67 -15.44 28.13
C THR A 203 6.19 -14.01 28.31
N GLY A 204 5.45 -13.13 28.98
CA GLY A 204 5.83 -11.74 29.14
C GLY A 204 6.72 -11.46 30.35
N ASP A 205 7.38 -10.31 30.33
CA ASP A 205 8.12 -9.79 31.47
C ASP A 205 7.16 -9.22 32.52
N ILE A 206 7.54 -9.33 33.79
CA ILE A 206 6.83 -8.70 34.91
C ILE A 206 7.75 -7.67 35.55
N ARG A 207 7.36 -6.39 35.52
CA ARG A 207 8.09 -5.29 36.14
C ARG A 207 7.23 -4.59 37.20
N LEU A 208 7.70 -4.59 38.44
CA LEU A 208 7.18 -3.76 39.53
C LEU A 208 8.20 -2.65 39.83
N GLY A 209 7.83 -1.40 39.59
CA GLY A 209 8.70 -0.23 39.76
C GLY A 209 8.99 0.09 41.22
N GLU A 210 7.96 0.22 42.05
CA GLU A 210 8.04 0.43 43.50
C GLU A 210 7.05 -0.48 44.23
N LEU A 211 7.55 -1.35 45.11
CA LEU A 211 6.75 -2.30 45.87
C LEU A 211 6.46 -1.80 47.30
N GLY A 212 5.17 -1.63 47.59
CA GLY A 212 4.60 -1.24 48.86
C GLY A 212 3.94 -2.37 49.65
N GLY A 213 3.57 -3.50 49.04
CA GLY A 213 2.99 -4.68 49.71
C GLY A 213 3.70 -5.99 49.40
N ASP A 214 3.07 -7.12 49.72
CA ASP A 214 3.58 -8.44 49.33
C ASP A 214 3.41 -8.67 47.81
N ALA A 215 4.34 -9.39 47.19
CA ALA A 215 4.32 -9.71 45.76
C ALA A 215 4.40 -11.21 45.50
N ASP A 216 3.53 -11.73 44.63
CA ASP A 216 3.56 -13.10 44.10
C ASP A 216 3.54 -13.05 42.56
N LEU A 217 4.70 -13.31 41.96
CA LEU A 217 4.98 -13.06 40.54
C LEU A 217 5.40 -14.36 39.86
N TYR A 218 4.75 -14.66 38.74
CA TYR A 218 5.03 -15.87 37.98
C TYR A 218 5.08 -15.61 36.48
N THR A 219 6.19 -16.00 35.85
CA THR A 219 6.30 -16.12 34.40
C THR A 219 6.98 -17.41 34.01
N THR A 220 6.77 -17.91 32.79
CA THR A 220 7.47 -19.09 32.29
C THR A 220 8.71 -18.67 31.52
N LEU A 221 8.61 -17.76 30.55
CA LEU A 221 9.75 -17.39 29.70
C LEU A 221 10.29 -15.96 29.94
N GLY A 222 9.52 -15.08 30.57
CA GLY A 222 9.92 -13.69 30.77
C GLY A 222 10.81 -13.44 31.98
N ALA A 223 11.38 -12.24 32.03
CA ALA A 223 12.12 -11.73 33.17
C ALA A 223 11.18 -11.15 34.25
N VAL A 224 11.63 -11.15 35.50
CA VAL A 224 10.93 -10.51 36.63
C VAL A 224 11.82 -9.46 37.24
N GLU A 225 11.33 -8.22 37.33
CA GLU A 225 12.03 -7.12 37.97
C GLU A 225 11.18 -6.52 39.09
N VAL A 226 11.77 -6.37 40.28
CA VAL A 226 11.09 -5.81 41.46
C VAL A 226 11.92 -4.71 42.10
N GLY A 227 11.41 -3.49 42.08
CA GLY A 227 11.96 -2.37 42.84
C GLY A 227 11.45 -2.33 44.27
N VAL A 228 12.34 -2.45 45.25
CA VAL A 228 12.03 -2.35 46.68
C VAL A 228 12.60 -1.05 47.25
N PRO A 229 11.81 -0.22 47.96
CA PRO A 229 12.31 1.03 48.53
C PRO A 229 13.50 0.84 49.49
N HIS A 230 14.47 1.76 49.49
CA HIS A 230 15.70 1.66 50.31
C HIS A 230 15.50 1.44 51.83
N HIS A 231 14.33 1.79 52.37
CA HIS A 231 13.99 1.64 53.80
C HIS A 231 13.04 0.46 54.07
N THR A 232 12.84 -0.43 53.10
CA THR A 232 11.97 -1.61 53.21
C THR A 232 12.82 -2.87 53.12
N ALA A 233 12.75 -3.72 54.16
CA ALA A 233 13.31 -5.06 54.09
C ALA A 233 12.43 -5.94 53.19
N ALA A 234 13.01 -6.94 52.51
CA ALA A 234 12.17 -7.96 51.87
C ALA A 234 12.66 -9.37 52.17
N ASP A 235 11.71 -10.23 52.53
CA ASP A 235 11.86 -11.68 52.58
C ASP A 235 11.63 -12.23 51.16
N VAL A 236 12.67 -12.78 50.55
CA VAL A 236 12.70 -13.08 49.12
C VAL A 236 12.78 -14.58 48.88
N ASP A 237 11.77 -15.09 48.18
CA ASP A 237 11.73 -16.44 47.63
C ASP A 237 11.70 -16.33 46.10
N ALA A 238 12.87 -16.30 45.46
CA ALA A 238 13.03 -16.15 44.02
C ALA A 238 13.66 -17.41 43.41
N ARG A 239 13.07 -17.94 42.33
CA ARG A 239 13.59 -19.13 41.63
C ARG A 239 13.43 -19.01 40.11
N THR A 240 14.49 -19.33 39.37
CA THR A 240 14.47 -19.49 37.92
C THR A 240 15.22 -20.75 37.51
N SER A 241 14.77 -21.42 36.45
CA SER A 241 15.34 -22.71 35.99
C SER A 241 16.50 -22.53 35.01
N ALA A 242 16.45 -21.51 34.15
CA ALA A 242 17.46 -21.23 33.12
C ALA A 242 18.03 -19.79 33.16
N GLY A 243 17.42 -18.88 33.93
CA GLY A 243 17.91 -17.51 34.13
C GLY A 243 18.80 -17.35 35.37
N ARG A 244 19.11 -16.11 35.74
CA ARG A 244 19.85 -15.74 36.95
C ARG A 244 18.97 -14.97 37.94
N VAL A 245 19.15 -15.24 39.23
CA VAL A 245 18.60 -14.41 40.31
C VAL A 245 19.65 -13.41 40.76
N ARG A 246 19.34 -12.11 40.72
CA ARG A 246 20.21 -11.02 41.21
C ARG A 246 19.46 -10.17 42.22
N ASP A 247 20.03 -9.98 43.40
CA ASP A 247 19.56 -9.00 44.37
C ASP A 247 20.65 -7.93 44.53
N THR A 248 20.37 -6.72 44.06
CA THR A 248 21.31 -5.59 44.10
C THR A 248 21.01 -4.63 45.25
N ARG A 249 20.19 -5.04 46.21
CA ARG A 249 19.82 -4.22 47.37
C ARG A 249 20.86 -4.31 48.47
N THR A 250 21.06 -3.22 49.20
CA THR A 250 21.87 -3.18 50.43
C THR A 250 21.01 -3.53 51.64
N THR A 251 21.58 -4.20 52.65
CA THR A 251 20.86 -4.58 53.88
C THR A 251 20.27 -3.35 54.60
N PRO A 252 18.96 -3.28 54.85
CA PRO A 252 18.36 -2.16 55.58
C PRO A 252 18.75 -2.18 57.07
N GLY A 253 18.76 -1.01 57.71
CA GLY A 253 18.98 -0.87 59.15
C GLY A 253 17.86 -1.52 59.99
N HIS A 254 18.16 -1.85 61.26
CA HIS A 254 17.21 -2.44 62.20
C HIS A 254 15.91 -1.60 62.32
N GLY A 255 14.74 -2.26 62.22
CA GLY A 255 13.42 -1.64 62.34
C GLY A 255 12.67 -1.37 61.02
N ALA A 256 13.23 -1.77 59.87
CA ALA A 256 12.59 -1.61 58.56
C ALA A 256 11.33 -2.50 58.39
N ARG A 257 10.28 -1.93 57.78
CA ARG A 257 9.08 -2.68 57.37
C ARG A 257 9.48 -3.80 56.40
N THR A 258 9.00 -5.02 56.60
CA THR A 258 9.35 -6.19 55.77
C THR A 258 8.20 -6.55 54.83
N VAL A 259 8.49 -6.71 53.53
CA VAL A 259 7.54 -7.25 52.52
C VAL A 259 7.99 -8.63 52.05
N ARG A 260 7.06 -9.49 51.65
CA ARG A 260 7.40 -10.80 51.05
C ARG A 260 7.38 -10.71 49.54
N VAL A 261 8.42 -11.20 48.89
CA VAL A 261 8.53 -11.28 47.42
C VAL A 261 8.72 -12.73 47.01
N ARG A 262 7.67 -13.32 46.46
CA ARG A 262 7.74 -14.60 45.76
C ARG A 262 7.82 -14.34 44.26
N ALA A 263 8.92 -14.74 43.63
CA ALA A 263 9.13 -14.61 42.19
C ALA A 263 9.53 -15.94 41.57
N ARG A 264 8.91 -16.29 40.44
CA ARG A 264 9.18 -17.51 39.68
C ARG A 264 9.31 -17.18 38.20
N SER A 265 10.41 -17.63 37.60
CA SER A 265 10.58 -17.70 36.14
C SER A 265 11.04 -19.12 35.76
N HIS A 266 10.90 -19.54 34.51
CA HIS A 266 11.60 -20.72 33.99
C HIS A 266 12.77 -20.30 33.09
N GLY A 267 12.56 -19.34 32.17
CA GLY A 267 13.51 -18.91 31.16
C GLY A 267 14.24 -17.59 31.43
N GLY A 268 13.64 -16.66 32.18
CA GLY A 268 14.16 -15.30 32.34
C GLY A 268 14.88 -15.03 33.67
N ASP A 269 15.60 -13.91 33.69
CA ASP A 269 16.28 -13.40 34.89
C ASP A 269 15.28 -12.85 35.92
N ILE A 270 15.63 -12.96 37.19
CA ILE A 270 14.88 -12.33 38.30
C ILE A 270 15.80 -11.30 38.97
N VAL A 271 15.41 -10.04 38.94
CA VAL A 271 16.20 -8.93 39.49
C VAL A 271 15.42 -8.20 40.58
N LEU A 272 15.98 -8.13 41.77
CA LEU A 272 15.54 -7.22 42.83
C LEU A 272 16.51 -6.05 42.91
N ARG A 273 15.97 -4.82 42.89
CA ARG A 273 16.78 -3.60 42.97
C ARG A 273 16.25 -2.66 44.03
N ALA A 274 17.15 -1.84 44.57
CA ALA A 274 16.76 -0.78 45.49
C ALA A 274 16.22 0.43 44.69
N VAL A 275 15.15 1.04 45.17
CA VAL A 275 14.59 2.27 44.59
C VAL A 275 14.56 3.40 45.60
N ALA A 276 14.94 4.60 45.15
CA ALA A 276 14.67 5.85 45.86
C ALA A 276 13.15 6.00 46.04
N PRO A 277 12.66 6.34 47.24
CA PRO A 277 11.24 6.59 47.44
C PRO A 277 10.81 7.74 46.52
N THR A 278 9.76 7.51 45.74
CA THR A 278 9.19 8.56 44.88
C THR A 278 8.52 9.62 45.78
N PRO A 279 8.94 10.90 45.78
CA PRO A 279 8.23 11.93 46.53
C PRO A 279 6.81 12.07 45.96
N SER A 280 5.81 12.09 46.83
CA SER A 280 4.42 12.40 46.46
C SER A 280 4.37 13.80 45.82
N SER A 281 3.89 13.90 44.57
CA SER A 281 3.80 15.16 43.82
C SER A 281 3.14 16.30 44.62
N PRO A 282 3.69 17.53 44.57
CA PRO A 282 2.93 18.73 44.86
C PRO A 282 2.10 19.18 43.64
N ALA A 283 1.03 19.91 43.93
CA ALA A 283 0.09 20.53 42.99
C ALA A 283 0.75 21.49 41.97
N PRO A 284 0.10 21.83 40.85
CA PRO A 284 0.74 22.51 39.73
C PRO A 284 0.95 23.99 40.05
N ALA A 285 2.15 24.51 39.79
CA ALA A 285 2.42 25.93 39.83
C ALA A 285 3.32 26.36 38.67
N GLY A 286 2.88 27.42 37.97
CA GLY A 286 3.76 28.41 37.37
C GLY A 286 4.28 28.10 35.97
N THR A 287 3.59 28.68 34.98
CA THR A 287 4.13 28.93 33.63
C THR A 287 5.43 29.74 33.71
N HIS A 288 6.56 29.11 33.39
CA HIS A 288 7.78 29.80 32.99
C HIS A 288 8.23 29.31 31.61
N THR A 289 8.03 30.17 30.62
CA THR A 289 8.54 30.06 29.27
C THR A 289 10.07 30.13 29.27
N ARG A 290 10.74 28.99 29.08
CA ARG A 290 12.10 28.96 28.53
C ARG A 290 12.00 28.72 27.03
N LYS A 291 12.46 29.69 26.23
CA LYS A 291 12.84 29.46 24.83
C LYS A 291 13.99 28.46 24.82
N GLY A 292 13.67 27.21 24.55
CA GLY A 292 14.64 26.14 24.29
C GLY A 292 14.47 25.67 22.86
N THR A 293 15.58 25.56 22.15
CA THR A 293 15.72 24.88 20.86
C THR A 293 14.99 23.53 20.95
N THR A 294 13.98 23.34 20.11
CA THR A 294 13.12 22.16 20.09
C THR A 294 13.91 20.93 19.63
N HIS A 295 14.33 20.09 20.57
CA HIS A 295 14.68 18.71 20.25
C HIS A 295 13.38 17.96 19.90
N MET A 296 13.26 17.53 18.64
CA MET A 296 12.11 16.74 18.18
C MET A 296 12.13 15.34 18.81
N SER A 297 10.96 14.87 19.20
CA SER A 297 10.73 13.56 19.81
C SER A 297 10.55 12.45 18.77
N THR A 298 10.86 11.20 19.15
CA THR A 298 10.64 10.01 18.29
C THR A 298 9.19 9.88 17.83
N THR A 299 8.22 10.31 18.64
CA THR A 299 6.80 10.33 18.27
C THR A 299 6.51 11.27 17.10
N GLU A 300 7.08 12.47 17.09
CA GLU A 300 6.87 13.43 16.00
C GLU A 300 7.47 12.93 14.68
N ASN A 301 8.57 12.18 14.74
CA ASN A 301 9.16 11.52 13.58
C ASN A 301 8.22 10.44 13.00
N TYR A 302 7.61 9.61 13.85
CA TYR A 302 6.62 8.62 13.41
C TYR A 302 5.37 9.27 12.80
N GLN A 303 4.91 10.40 13.36
CA GLN A 303 3.79 11.16 12.80
C GLN A 303 4.13 11.75 11.42
N ALA A 304 5.37 12.22 11.23
CA ALA A 304 5.84 12.68 9.93
C ALA A 304 5.95 11.53 8.92
N ALA A 305 6.52 10.40 9.34
CA ALA A 305 6.62 9.18 8.52
C ALA A 305 5.24 8.67 8.08
N GLU A 306 4.24 8.68 8.97
CA GLU A 306 2.86 8.34 8.60
C GLU A 306 2.27 9.29 7.56
N ARG A 307 2.44 10.61 7.72
CA ARG A 307 1.92 11.58 6.73
C ARG A 307 2.54 11.35 5.35
N LEU A 308 3.85 11.11 5.30
CA LEU A 308 4.55 10.82 4.05
C LEU A 308 4.11 9.48 3.44
N LEU A 309 3.94 8.43 4.26
CA LEU A 309 3.45 7.13 3.80
C LEU A 309 2.04 7.24 3.20
N ARG A 310 1.21 8.13 3.74
CA ARG A 310 -0.16 8.39 3.26
C ARG A 310 -0.23 9.23 1.98
N ARG A 311 0.87 9.85 1.54
CA ARG A 311 0.88 10.73 0.36
C ARG A 311 0.26 10.05 -0.86
N MET A 312 0.61 8.78 -1.10
CA MET A 312 0.02 8.00 -2.21
C MET A 312 -1.46 7.66 -1.98
N ALA A 313 -1.87 7.42 -0.73
CA ALA A 313 -3.24 7.06 -0.42
C ALA A 313 -4.20 8.26 -0.35
N ARG A 314 -3.67 9.49 -0.34
CA ARG A 314 -4.43 10.73 -0.25
C ARG A 314 -3.85 11.80 -1.20
N PRO A 315 -3.99 11.61 -2.52
CA PRO A 315 -3.55 12.62 -3.50
C PRO A 315 -4.26 13.95 -3.23
N GLY A 316 -3.54 15.07 -3.27
CA GLY A 316 -4.08 16.40 -2.95
C GLY A 316 -3.96 16.85 -1.49
N GLU A 317 -3.60 15.96 -0.55
CA GLU A 317 -3.45 16.34 0.87
C GLU A 317 -2.12 17.08 1.13
N LEU A 318 -0.99 16.49 0.70
CA LEU A 318 0.34 17.07 0.91
C LEU A 318 0.86 17.85 -0.30
N VAL A 319 0.43 17.45 -1.50
CA VAL A 319 0.80 18.08 -2.76
C VAL A 319 -0.47 18.26 -3.59
N VAL A 320 -0.73 19.48 -4.03
CA VAL A 320 -1.91 19.83 -4.82
C VAL A 320 -1.49 20.06 -6.27
N GLY A 321 -2.17 19.43 -7.22
CA GLY A 321 -1.93 19.65 -8.65
C GLY A 321 -0.65 18.99 -9.21
N ASP A 322 -0.14 17.94 -8.56
CA ASP A 322 1.00 17.16 -9.04
C ASP A 322 0.65 16.12 -10.11
N LYS A 323 -0.61 15.67 -10.15
CA LYS A 323 -1.11 14.70 -11.13
C LYS A 323 -2.34 15.25 -11.86
N VAL A 324 -2.37 15.08 -13.18
CA VAL A 324 -3.53 15.40 -14.04
C VAL A 324 -3.95 14.14 -14.78
N SER A 325 -5.16 13.68 -14.49
CA SER A 325 -5.79 12.54 -15.16
C SER A 325 -6.89 13.06 -16.10
N PRO A 326 -6.61 13.28 -17.40
CA PRO A 326 -7.58 13.86 -18.31
C PRO A 326 -8.73 12.89 -18.62
N ARG A 327 -9.94 13.44 -18.70
CA ARG A 327 -11.15 12.78 -19.20
C ARG A 327 -11.54 13.43 -20.51
N TRP A 328 -11.20 12.76 -21.61
CA TRP A 328 -11.35 13.26 -22.97
C TRP A 328 -12.83 13.39 -23.36
N ILE A 329 -13.18 14.51 -23.99
CA ILE A 329 -14.51 14.80 -24.54
C ILE A 329 -14.36 15.29 -25.98
N ASP A 330 -15.46 15.38 -26.73
CA ASP A 330 -15.48 15.85 -28.13
C ASP A 330 -14.44 15.15 -29.01
N ALA A 331 -14.46 13.81 -28.98
CA ALA A 331 -13.51 12.94 -29.67
C ALA A 331 -12.04 13.19 -29.32
N GLY A 332 -11.75 13.76 -28.14
CA GLY A 332 -10.38 14.02 -27.66
C GLY A 332 -9.80 15.36 -28.10
N THR A 333 -10.64 16.33 -28.49
CA THR A 333 -10.23 17.72 -28.78
C THR A 333 -10.29 18.63 -27.56
N ARG A 334 -11.07 18.26 -26.54
CA ARG A 334 -11.15 18.92 -25.23
C ARG A 334 -11.11 17.85 -24.14
N PHE A 335 -10.89 18.26 -22.90
CA PHE A 335 -10.94 17.34 -21.77
C PHE A 335 -11.26 18.09 -20.48
N TRP A 336 -11.80 17.37 -19.51
CA TRP A 336 -11.88 17.83 -18.13
C TRP A 336 -11.00 16.98 -17.22
N TYR A 337 -10.62 17.51 -16.06
CA TYR A 337 -9.96 16.74 -15.02
C TYR A 337 -10.37 17.25 -13.64
N GLY A 338 -10.29 16.36 -12.65
CA GLY A 338 -10.49 16.73 -11.24
C GLY A 338 -9.16 17.07 -10.57
N VAL A 339 -9.15 18.06 -9.69
CA VAL A 339 -7.99 18.39 -8.84
C VAL A 339 -8.40 18.27 -7.39
N ASN A 340 -7.70 17.39 -6.67
CA ASN A 340 -7.86 17.24 -5.24
C ASN A 340 -7.16 18.40 -4.51
N THR A 341 -7.84 18.99 -3.55
CA THR A 341 -7.35 20.07 -2.69
C THR A 341 -7.52 19.68 -1.22
N PRO A 342 -6.92 20.40 -0.26
CA PRO A 342 -7.12 20.12 1.15
C PRO A 342 -8.58 20.29 1.62
N THR A 343 -9.39 21.05 0.88
CA THR A 343 -10.80 21.33 1.20
C THR A 343 -11.78 20.42 0.45
N GLY A 344 -11.39 19.83 -0.69
CA GLY A 344 -12.26 18.97 -1.47
C GLY A 344 -11.74 18.74 -2.89
N ARG A 345 -12.60 18.83 -3.89
CA ARG A 345 -12.25 18.58 -5.29
C ARG A 345 -12.85 19.65 -6.20
N ARG A 346 -12.01 20.19 -7.08
CA ARG A 346 -12.44 21.09 -8.16
C ARG A 346 -12.39 20.39 -9.52
N PHE A 347 -13.30 20.76 -10.40
CA PHE A 347 -13.37 20.24 -11.77
C PHE A 347 -12.95 21.33 -12.75
N VAL A 348 -12.01 21.00 -13.63
CA VAL A 348 -11.43 21.92 -14.61
C VAL A 348 -11.75 21.43 -16.00
N LEU A 349 -12.21 22.32 -16.88
CA LEU A 349 -12.37 22.08 -18.31
C LEU A 349 -11.25 22.79 -19.08
N VAL A 350 -10.69 22.11 -20.07
CA VAL A 350 -9.59 22.60 -20.90
C VAL A 350 -9.97 22.52 -22.36
N ASP A 351 -9.78 23.65 -23.06
CA ASP A 351 -9.85 23.74 -24.51
C ASP A 351 -8.48 24.19 -25.05
N PRO A 352 -7.65 23.24 -25.52
CA PRO A 352 -6.33 23.56 -26.06
C PRO A 352 -6.34 24.45 -27.30
N ALA A 353 -7.40 24.37 -28.12
CA ALA A 353 -7.51 25.19 -29.33
C ALA A 353 -7.85 26.65 -29.00
N ALA A 354 -8.70 26.86 -27.98
CA ALA A 354 -9.01 28.18 -27.45
C ALA A 354 -7.91 28.73 -26.51
N GLY A 355 -7.02 27.86 -26.02
CA GLY A 355 -5.98 28.22 -25.05
C GLY A 355 -6.52 28.46 -23.64
N THR A 356 -7.65 27.83 -23.28
CA THR A 356 -8.37 28.10 -22.03
C THR A 356 -8.27 26.96 -21.03
N ARG A 357 -8.29 27.34 -19.75
CA ARG A 357 -8.39 26.47 -18.58
C ARG A 357 -9.31 27.15 -17.58
N GLU A 358 -10.51 26.61 -17.42
CA GLU A 358 -11.57 27.25 -16.65
C GLU A 358 -12.23 26.22 -15.73
N PRO A 359 -12.92 26.63 -14.65
CA PRO A 359 -13.80 25.72 -13.93
C PRO A 359 -14.75 25.03 -14.92
N ALA A 360 -14.95 23.72 -14.78
CA ALA A 360 -15.86 22.98 -15.66
C ALA A 360 -17.31 23.52 -15.60
N PHE A 361 -17.65 24.18 -14.49
CA PHE A 361 -18.88 24.89 -14.21
C PHE A 361 -18.68 25.82 -13.01
N ASP A 362 -19.64 26.70 -12.72
CA ASP A 362 -19.69 27.49 -11.49
C ASP A 362 -20.03 26.58 -10.30
N HIS A 363 -19.01 26.23 -9.51
CA HIS A 363 -19.12 25.34 -8.35
C HIS A 363 -20.14 25.82 -7.32
N ALA A 364 -20.24 27.13 -7.08
CA ALA A 364 -21.18 27.70 -6.12
C ALA A 364 -22.62 27.55 -6.59
N ARG A 365 -22.89 27.92 -7.85
CA ARG A 365 -24.25 27.81 -8.40
C ARG A 365 -24.69 26.36 -8.55
N LEU A 366 -23.78 25.45 -8.91
CA LEU A 366 -24.10 24.03 -8.99
C LEU A 366 -24.36 23.42 -7.61
N ALA A 367 -23.54 23.77 -6.61
CA ALA A 367 -23.75 23.36 -5.23
C ALA A 367 -25.11 23.84 -4.69
N ASP A 368 -25.46 25.12 -4.91
CA ASP A 368 -26.76 25.67 -4.50
C ASP A 368 -27.92 24.96 -5.20
N ALA A 369 -27.81 24.71 -6.51
CA ALA A 369 -28.82 24.03 -7.30
C ALA A 369 -29.02 22.57 -6.85
N LEU A 370 -27.92 21.85 -6.63
CA LEU A 370 -27.95 20.47 -6.14
C LEU A 370 -28.47 20.41 -4.71
N ALA A 371 -28.07 21.35 -3.84
CA ALA A 371 -28.54 21.40 -2.46
C ALA A 371 -30.05 21.65 -2.39
N ALA A 372 -30.56 22.54 -3.24
CA ALA A 372 -31.99 22.81 -3.37
C ALA A 372 -32.76 21.59 -3.90
N ALA A 373 -32.21 20.86 -4.89
CA ALA A 373 -32.87 19.72 -5.51
C ALA A 373 -32.80 18.43 -4.66
N ALA A 374 -31.67 18.18 -3.99
CA ALA A 374 -31.43 17.03 -3.14
C ALA A 374 -31.96 17.20 -1.71
N GLY A 375 -32.21 18.44 -1.27
CA GLY A 375 -32.61 18.74 0.11
C GLY A 375 -31.49 18.49 1.13
N GLN A 376 -30.24 18.45 0.69
CA GLN A 376 -29.05 18.24 1.52
C GLN A 376 -28.06 19.40 1.33
N PRO A 377 -27.30 19.81 2.36
CA PRO A 377 -26.28 20.85 2.19
C PRO A 377 -25.16 20.34 1.27
N VAL A 378 -24.76 21.18 0.31
CA VAL A 378 -23.64 20.92 -0.59
C VAL A 378 -22.59 22.01 -0.38
N ASP A 379 -21.36 21.62 -0.09
CA ASP A 379 -20.23 22.55 -0.01
C ASP A 379 -19.67 22.75 -1.44
N PRO A 380 -19.62 23.99 -1.96
CA PRO A 380 -19.06 24.25 -3.29
C PRO A 380 -17.56 23.94 -3.42
N GLU A 381 -16.81 23.94 -2.31
CA GLU A 381 -15.39 23.57 -2.30
C GLU A 381 -15.18 22.06 -2.11
N ALA A 382 -16.23 21.33 -1.75
CA ALA A 382 -16.22 19.89 -1.47
C ALA A 382 -17.45 19.19 -2.07
N LEU A 383 -17.56 19.25 -3.39
CA LEU A 383 -18.67 18.65 -4.10
C LEU A 383 -18.79 17.14 -3.82
N PRO A 384 -20.03 16.62 -3.68
CA PRO A 384 -20.32 15.27 -3.20
C PRO A 384 -20.18 14.19 -4.29
N PHE A 385 -19.45 14.50 -5.36
CA PHE A 385 -19.25 13.61 -6.51
C PHE A 385 -17.82 13.73 -7.02
N ARG A 386 -17.33 12.65 -7.64
CA ARG A 386 -15.93 12.50 -8.05
C ARG A 386 -15.71 12.51 -9.56
N ALA A 387 -16.78 12.27 -10.32
CA ALA A 387 -16.78 12.24 -11.78
C ALA A 387 -17.98 13.02 -12.30
N ILE A 388 -17.85 13.50 -13.53
CA ILE A 388 -18.92 14.19 -14.27
C ILE A 388 -18.99 13.62 -15.68
N GLU A 389 -20.19 13.51 -16.21
CA GLU A 389 -20.46 13.13 -17.60
C GLU A 389 -21.11 14.32 -18.31
N PRO A 390 -20.56 14.79 -19.44
CA PRO A 390 -21.22 15.85 -20.22
C PRO A 390 -22.56 15.38 -20.78
N ALA A 391 -23.63 16.16 -20.57
CA ALA A 391 -25.00 15.80 -20.95
C ALA A 391 -25.69 16.96 -21.69
N GLY A 392 -25.31 17.20 -22.95
CA GLY A 392 -25.83 18.31 -23.76
C GLY A 392 -25.30 19.65 -23.25
N THR A 393 -26.17 20.52 -22.73
CA THR A 393 -25.81 21.78 -22.05
C THR A 393 -25.54 21.61 -20.55
N GLY A 394 -25.64 20.38 -20.04
CA GLY A 394 -25.51 20.05 -18.62
C GLY A 394 -24.39 19.07 -18.29
N VAL A 395 -24.34 18.69 -17.02
CA VAL A 395 -23.51 17.59 -16.50
C VAL A 395 -24.38 16.59 -15.74
N GLU A 396 -24.00 15.33 -15.82
CA GLU A 396 -24.58 14.23 -15.07
C GLU A 396 -23.54 13.64 -14.11
N PHE A 397 -23.98 13.24 -12.92
CA PHE A 397 -23.12 12.66 -11.89
C PHE A 397 -23.93 11.95 -10.81
N ASP A 398 -23.29 11.02 -10.10
CA ASP A 398 -23.87 10.37 -8.93
C ASP A 398 -23.50 11.13 -7.65
N ALA A 399 -24.51 11.50 -6.86
CA ALA A 399 -24.35 12.15 -5.57
C ALA A 399 -25.50 11.76 -4.64
N PHE A 400 -25.20 11.57 -3.35
CA PHE A 400 -26.21 11.22 -2.33
C PHE A 400 -27.01 9.94 -2.66
N GLY A 401 -26.36 8.96 -3.30
CA GLY A 401 -26.99 7.69 -3.70
C GLY A 401 -27.94 7.78 -4.89
N GLU A 402 -28.01 8.94 -5.54
CA GLU A 402 -28.92 9.24 -6.65
C GLU A 402 -28.15 9.76 -7.86
N HIS A 403 -28.72 9.60 -9.05
CA HIS A 403 -28.18 10.14 -10.29
C HIS A 403 -28.81 11.50 -10.59
N TRP A 404 -27.97 12.50 -10.83
CA TRP A 404 -28.40 13.89 -11.02
C TRP A 404 -28.01 14.39 -12.40
N ARG A 405 -28.92 15.14 -13.02
CA ARG A 405 -28.63 15.95 -14.20
C ARG A 405 -28.78 17.41 -13.84
N CYS A 406 -27.77 18.20 -14.12
CA CYS A 406 -27.80 19.65 -13.89
C CYS A 406 -27.52 20.40 -15.18
N ASP A 407 -28.44 21.27 -15.60
CA ASP A 407 -28.22 22.17 -16.74
C ASP A 407 -27.27 23.31 -16.32
N LEU A 408 -26.18 23.54 -17.07
CA LEU A 408 -25.16 24.53 -16.71
C LEU A 408 -25.48 25.95 -17.20
N ALA A 409 -26.55 26.16 -17.98
CA ALA A 409 -27.00 27.49 -18.37
C ALA A 409 -27.97 28.07 -17.33
N THR A 410 -28.93 27.26 -16.88
CA THR A 410 -29.93 27.67 -15.88
C THR A 410 -29.50 27.37 -14.45
N TYR A 411 -28.57 26.43 -14.24
CA TYR A 411 -28.23 25.85 -12.93
C TYR A 411 -29.47 25.29 -12.23
N THR A 412 -30.16 24.39 -12.94
CA THR A 412 -31.26 23.60 -12.40
C THR A 412 -30.85 22.14 -12.40
N CYS A 413 -30.91 21.53 -11.21
CA CYS A 413 -30.64 20.10 -11.03
C CYS A 413 -31.95 19.33 -10.87
N GLU A 414 -32.04 18.19 -11.53
CA GLU A 414 -33.13 17.23 -11.39
C GLU A 414 -32.58 15.82 -11.24
N ARG A 415 -33.37 14.95 -10.61
CA ARG A 415 -33.07 13.53 -10.58
C ARG A 415 -33.25 13.00 -12.00
N ALA A 416 -32.19 12.42 -12.54
CA ALA A 416 -32.23 11.75 -13.82
C ALA A 416 -32.34 10.24 -13.60
N GLU A 417 -32.93 9.54 -14.56
CA GLU A 417 -32.76 8.09 -14.62
C GLU A 417 -31.29 7.85 -14.97
N ALA A 418 -30.56 7.16 -14.08
CA ALA A 418 -29.24 6.66 -14.42
C ALA A 418 -29.35 5.84 -15.71
N ALA A 419 -28.37 6.00 -16.61
CA ALA A 419 -28.20 5.03 -17.67
C ALA A 419 -28.21 3.63 -17.03
N PRO A 420 -28.88 2.62 -17.64
CA PRO A 420 -28.87 1.28 -17.09
C PRO A 420 -27.41 0.92 -16.83
N PRO A 421 -27.06 0.49 -15.60
CA PRO A 421 -25.66 0.20 -15.28
C PRO A 421 -25.14 -0.77 -16.34
N GLY A 422 -23.99 -0.42 -16.93
CA GLY A 422 -23.30 -1.31 -17.85
C GLY A 422 -23.16 -2.68 -17.20
N VAL A 423 -23.18 -3.75 -18.01
CA VAL A 423 -23.04 -5.10 -17.46
C VAL A 423 -21.77 -5.16 -16.61
N PRO A 424 -21.85 -5.46 -15.29
CA PRO A 424 -20.69 -5.38 -14.42
C PRO A 424 -19.52 -6.22 -14.95
N LEU A 425 -18.32 -5.64 -14.94
CA LEU A 425 -17.08 -6.25 -15.45
C LEU A 425 -17.11 -6.60 -16.96
N ALA A 426 -18.07 -6.07 -17.73
CA ALA A 426 -18.06 -6.17 -19.18
C ALA A 426 -17.21 -5.07 -19.82
N ILE A 427 -16.54 -5.40 -20.92
CA ILE A 427 -15.77 -4.46 -21.74
C ILE A 427 -16.66 -3.99 -22.91
N PRO A 428 -17.00 -2.68 -22.98
CA PRO A 428 -17.81 -2.15 -24.06
C PRO A 428 -17.03 -2.10 -25.38
N SER A 429 -17.77 -2.24 -26.48
CA SER A 429 -17.29 -1.98 -27.84
C SER A 429 -17.00 -0.49 -28.06
N PRO A 430 -16.14 -0.14 -29.04
CA PRO A 430 -15.82 1.26 -29.36
C PRO A 430 -17.04 2.15 -29.63
N ASP A 431 -18.12 1.61 -30.19
CA ASP A 431 -19.36 2.36 -30.43
C ASP A 431 -20.37 2.30 -29.29
N GLY A 432 -20.06 1.57 -28.20
CA GLY A 432 -20.86 1.43 -27.00
C GLY A 432 -22.12 0.57 -27.15
N LYS A 433 -22.42 -0.01 -28.32
CA LYS A 433 -23.66 -0.76 -28.54
C LYS A 433 -23.60 -2.19 -28.03
N LEU A 434 -22.41 -2.78 -28.08
CA LEU A 434 -22.14 -4.13 -27.61
C LEU A 434 -21.18 -4.11 -26.42
N ALA A 435 -21.20 -5.17 -25.62
CA ALA A 435 -20.19 -5.42 -24.59
C ALA A 435 -19.87 -6.92 -24.48
N VAL A 436 -18.68 -7.24 -23.99
CA VAL A 436 -18.27 -8.64 -23.71
C VAL A 436 -17.94 -8.79 -22.22
N SER A 437 -18.50 -9.81 -21.59
CA SER A 437 -18.18 -10.18 -20.20
C SER A 437 -17.71 -11.64 -20.13
N ARG A 438 -17.18 -12.02 -18.96
CA ARG A 438 -16.87 -13.42 -18.64
C ARG A 438 -17.96 -14.01 -17.76
N ARG A 439 -18.30 -15.28 -17.93
CA ARG A 439 -19.12 -16.06 -16.99
C ARG A 439 -18.51 -17.45 -16.86
N GLY A 440 -17.94 -17.75 -15.69
CA GLY A 440 -17.13 -18.96 -15.51
C GLY A 440 -15.85 -18.90 -16.36
N ASN A 441 -15.68 -19.88 -17.26
CA ASN A 441 -14.54 -20.00 -18.16
C ASN A 441 -14.83 -19.49 -19.58
N ASP A 442 -16.04 -19.00 -19.84
CA ASP A 442 -16.55 -18.63 -21.16
C ASP A 442 -16.87 -17.13 -21.27
N LEU A 443 -16.96 -16.65 -22.51
CA LEU A 443 -17.33 -15.28 -22.86
C LEU A 443 -18.80 -15.16 -23.22
N TRP A 444 -19.37 -14.00 -22.88
CA TRP A 444 -20.77 -13.65 -23.13
C TRP A 444 -20.84 -12.28 -23.80
N GLY A 445 -21.69 -12.19 -24.82
CA GLY A 445 -21.98 -10.97 -25.55
C GLY A 445 -23.25 -10.31 -25.00
N HIS A 446 -23.26 -8.99 -25.01
CA HIS A 446 -24.35 -8.16 -24.51
C HIS A 446 -24.68 -7.08 -25.53
N ALA A 447 -25.98 -6.81 -25.70
CA ALA A 447 -26.49 -5.62 -26.36
C ALA A 447 -27.38 -4.88 -25.34
N PRO A 448 -26.78 -4.02 -24.48
CA PRO A 448 -27.48 -3.46 -23.32
C PRO A 448 -28.76 -2.71 -23.67
N ALA A 449 -28.77 -1.95 -24.76
CA ALA A 449 -29.93 -1.20 -25.23
C ALA A 449 -31.11 -2.11 -25.67
N GLU A 450 -30.82 -3.35 -26.08
CA GLU A 450 -31.82 -4.35 -26.48
C GLU A 450 -32.20 -5.30 -25.34
N GLY A 451 -31.47 -5.25 -24.21
CA GLY A 451 -31.59 -6.23 -23.12
C GLY A 451 -31.23 -7.67 -23.53
N ARG A 452 -30.41 -7.83 -24.59
CA ARG A 452 -30.04 -9.14 -25.15
C ARG A 452 -28.69 -9.60 -24.60
N GLU A 453 -28.63 -10.82 -24.07
CA GLU A 453 -27.38 -11.53 -23.71
C GLU A 453 -27.31 -12.89 -24.44
N TRP A 454 -26.10 -13.33 -24.80
CA TRP A 454 -25.87 -14.63 -25.42
C TRP A 454 -24.46 -15.14 -25.12
N ALA A 455 -24.29 -16.47 -25.09
CA ALA A 455 -22.98 -17.09 -24.99
C ALA A 455 -22.20 -16.88 -26.29
N LEU A 456 -20.96 -16.40 -26.19
CA LEU A 456 -20.02 -16.33 -27.30
C LEU A 456 -19.16 -17.59 -27.40
N THR A 457 -18.91 -18.22 -26.25
CA THR A 457 -18.18 -19.48 -26.15
C THR A 457 -18.91 -20.42 -25.19
N ALA A 458 -18.65 -21.72 -25.31
CA ALA A 458 -19.23 -22.75 -24.44
C ALA A 458 -18.29 -23.96 -24.21
N ASP A 459 -17.03 -23.85 -24.62
CA ASP A 459 -16.01 -24.91 -24.52
C ASP A 459 -14.91 -24.59 -23.49
N GLY A 460 -15.10 -23.54 -22.68
CA GLY A 460 -14.23 -23.22 -21.55
C GLY A 460 -14.38 -24.24 -20.43
N GLU A 461 -13.26 -24.68 -19.86
CA GLU A 461 -13.24 -25.63 -18.73
C GLU A 461 -12.23 -25.17 -17.65
N PRO A 462 -12.30 -25.68 -16.40
CA PRO A 462 -11.35 -25.28 -15.37
C PRO A 462 -9.89 -25.51 -15.79
N GLY A 463 -9.08 -24.45 -15.79
CA GLY A 463 -7.70 -24.49 -16.30
C GLY A 463 -7.57 -24.30 -17.81
N ARG A 464 -8.67 -24.17 -18.55
CA ARG A 464 -8.71 -23.75 -19.96
C ARG A 464 -9.79 -22.68 -20.14
N ALA A 465 -9.47 -21.45 -19.79
CA ALA A 465 -10.42 -20.35 -19.71
C ALA A 465 -10.14 -19.25 -20.74
N TYR A 466 -11.20 -18.61 -21.24
CA TYR A 466 -11.08 -17.47 -22.15
C TYR A 466 -10.71 -16.19 -21.38
N ALA A 467 -9.83 -15.39 -22.00
CA ALA A 467 -9.57 -14.00 -21.63
C ALA A 467 -9.03 -13.78 -20.20
N THR A 468 -8.24 -14.72 -19.67
CA THR A 468 -7.64 -14.64 -18.33
C THR A 468 -6.12 -14.56 -18.38
N ASN A 469 -5.50 -13.90 -17.38
CA ASN A 469 -4.08 -14.10 -17.11
C ASN A 469 -3.82 -15.50 -16.52
N PRO A 470 -2.56 -15.98 -16.52
CA PRO A 470 -2.17 -17.15 -15.72
C PRO A 470 -2.57 -16.99 -14.25
N GLU A 471 -2.96 -18.08 -13.60
CA GLU A 471 -3.40 -18.06 -12.20
C GLU A 471 -2.30 -17.56 -11.24
N ALA A 472 -1.03 -17.80 -11.58
CA ALA A 472 0.15 -17.39 -10.82
C ALA A 472 0.26 -15.86 -10.63
N VAL A 473 -0.31 -15.06 -11.53
CA VAL A 473 -0.28 -13.58 -11.46
C VAL A 473 -1.67 -12.97 -11.27
N GLY A 474 -2.70 -13.79 -11.07
CA GLY A 474 -4.10 -13.37 -11.03
C GLY A 474 -4.51 -12.63 -9.75
N ASN A 475 -3.64 -12.58 -8.73
CA ASN A 475 -3.89 -11.99 -7.41
C ASN A 475 -5.24 -12.41 -6.78
N PRO A 476 -5.65 -13.69 -6.83
CA PRO A 476 -6.96 -14.13 -6.34
C PRO A 476 -7.23 -13.78 -4.87
N THR A 477 -6.21 -13.73 -4.00
CA THR A 477 -6.36 -13.30 -2.61
C THR A 477 -6.79 -11.84 -2.53
N LEU A 478 -6.16 -10.96 -3.31
CA LEU A 478 -6.50 -9.54 -3.34
C LEU A 478 -7.91 -9.31 -3.90
N LEU A 479 -8.28 -10.01 -4.98
CA LEU A 479 -9.61 -9.90 -5.58
C LEU A 479 -10.72 -10.32 -4.59
N ARG A 480 -10.52 -11.42 -3.85
CA ARG A 480 -11.46 -11.85 -2.79
C ARG A 480 -11.67 -10.78 -1.73
N LYS A 481 -10.62 -10.05 -1.35
CA LYS A 481 -10.71 -8.95 -0.36
C LYS A 481 -11.57 -7.79 -0.86
N PHE A 482 -11.51 -7.48 -2.16
CA PHE A 482 -12.36 -6.47 -2.78
C PHE A 482 -13.76 -6.97 -3.15
N GLY A 483 -14.09 -8.24 -2.85
CA GLY A 483 -15.36 -8.83 -3.24
C GLY A 483 -15.51 -9.00 -4.76
N LEU A 484 -14.40 -8.93 -5.51
CA LEU A 484 -14.39 -9.15 -6.94
C LEU A 484 -14.21 -10.65 -7.24
N PRO A 485 -15.16 -11.28 -7.95
CA PRO A 485 -15.06 -12.71 -8.27
C PRO A 485 -13.96 -12.99 -9.31
N TYR A 486 -13.64 -12.00 -10.15
CA TYR A 486 -12.61 -12.04 -11.18
C TYR A 486 -12.37 -10.63 -11.75
N LEU A 487 -11.26 -10.47 -12.49
CA LEU A 487 -10.99 -9.28 -13.32
C LEU A 487 -11.78 -9.33 -14.64
N PRO A 488 -12.13 -8.16 -15.24
CA PRO A 488 -12.75 -8.10 -16.56
C PRO A 488 -12.01 -8.95 -17.61
N PRO A 489 -12.72 -9.48 -18.64
CA PRO A 489 -12.07 -10.30 -19.66
C PRO A 489 -11.05 -9.47 -20.46
N ILE A 490 -9.88 -10.06 -20.68
CA ILE A 490 -8.82 -9.45 -21.49
C ILE A 490 -9.19 -9.58 -22.98
N VAL A 491 -9.65 -8.48 -23.57
CA VAL A 491 -10.15 -8.42 -24.95
C VAL A 491 -9.68 -7.16 -25.67
N ALA A 492 -9.51 -7.25 -26.99
CA ALA A 492 -9.29 -6.10 -27.86
C ALA A 492 -10.35 -6.07 -28.97
N TRP A 493 -11.20 -5.04 -28.97
CA TRP A 493 -12.24 -4.86 -29.99
C TRP A 493 -11.66 -4.45 -31.33
N SER A 494 -12.26 -4.94 -32.42
CA SER A 494 -11.98 -4.43 -33.75
C SER A 494 -12.49 -2.98 -33.89
N PRO A 495 -11.87 -2.15 -34.75
CA PRO A 495 -12.24 -0.74 -34.90
C PRO A 495 -13.71 -0.50 -35.30
N ASP A 496 -14.33 -1.48 -35.98
CA ASP A 496 -15.72 -1.45 -36.44
C ASP A 496 -16.74 -2.01 -35.43
N SER A 497 -16.29 -2.38 -34.21
CA SER A 497 -17.14 -2.92 -33.13
C SER A 497 -17.80 -4.27 -33.43
N THR A 498 -17.37 -5.01 -34.46
CA THR A 498 -18.01 -6.29 -34.86
C THR A 498 -17.34 -7.52 -34.27
N ARG A 499 -16.02 -7.46 -34.06
CA ARG A 499 -15.18 -8.58 -33.65
C ARG A 499 -14.34 -8.27 -32.42
N VAL A 500 -13.92 -9.32 -31.73
CA VAL A 500 -13.07 -9.26 -30.54
C VAL A 500 -11.89 -10.21 -30.69
N LEU A 501 -10.68 -9.70 -30.53
CA LEU A 501 -9.47 -10.47 -30.32
C LEU A 501 -9.35 -10.81 -28.82
N THR A 502 -9.12 -12.08 -28.51
CA THR A 502 -8.83 -12.57 -27.16
C THR A 502 -7.97 -13.84 -27.24
N HIS A 503 -7.81 -14.56 -26.14
CA HIS A 503 -7.06 -15.80 -26.08
C HIS A 503 -7.73 -16.84 -25.17
N VAL A 504 -7.42 -18.11 -25.41
CA VAL A 504 -7.69 -19.21 -24.47
C VAL A 504 -6.41 -19.47 -23.68
N THR A 505 -6.49 -19.32 -22.37
CA THR A 505 -5.41 -19.65 -21.43
C THR A 505 -5.50 -21.12 -21.06
N ASP A 506 -4.50 -21.92 -21.43
CA ASP A 506 -4.40 -23.33 -21.03
C ASP A 506 -3.32 -23.53 -19.97
N GLU A 507 -3.77 -23.99 -18.81
CA GLU A 507 -2.97 -24.33 -17.63
C GLU A 507 -3.36 -25.72 -17.09
N ARG A 508 -4.07 -26.56 -17.86
CA ARG A 508 -4.58 -27.85 -17.37
C ARG A 508 -3.48 -28.79 -16.87
N GLU A 509 -2.31 -28.73 -17.50
CA GLU A 509 -1.14 -29.53 -17.13
C GLU A 509 -0.09 -28.76 -16.33
N VAL A 510 -0.36 -27.50 -15.98
CA VAL A 510 0.52 -26.71 -15.13
C VAL A 510 0.46 -27.25 -13.71
N ARG A 511 1.61 -27.31 -13.06
CA ARG A 511 1.75 -27.70 -11.64
C ARG A 511 0.74 -26.95 -10.77
N GLN A 512 0.17 -27.65 -9.81
CA GLN A 512 -0.60 -27.04 -8.73
C GLN A 512 0.25 -26.93 -7.45
N THR A 513 0.20 -25.77 -6.82
CA THR A 513 0.70 -25.48 -5.48
C THR A 513 -0.45 -25.04 -4.58
N HIS A 514 -0.17 -24.84 -3.30
CA HIS A 514 -1.21 -24.56 -2.31
C HIS A 514 -0.81 -23.46 -1.33
N LEU A 515 -1.80 -22.65 -0.96
CA LEU A 515 -1.77 -21.76 0.19
C LEU A 515 -2.73 -22.26 1.26
N VAL A 516 -2.36 -22.05 2.53
CA VAL A 516 -3.19 -22.40 3.68
C VAL A 516 -3.62 -21.13 4.37
N GLU A 517 -4.91 -20.84 4.31
CA GLU A 517 -5.52 -19.75 5.06
C GLU A 517 -5.84 -20.25 6.47
N ALA A 518 -5.03 -19.89 7.47
CA ALA A 518 -5.22 -20.41 8.83
C ALA A 518 -6.47 -19.85 9.51
N ARG A 519 -6.96 -18.69 9.07
CA ARG A 519 -8.15 -18.04 9.64
C ARG A 519 -9.06 -17.50 8.53
N PRO A 520 -9.91 -18.36 7.95
CA PRO A 520 -10.93 -17.91 7.00
C PRO A 520 -11.86 -16.87 7.62
N ALA A 521 -12.38 -15.97 6.77
CA ALA A 521 -13.24 -14.86 7.18
C ALA A 521 -14.54 -15.31 7.89
N ASP A 522 -15.03 -16.52 7.60
CA ASP A 522 -16.21 -17.12 8.22
C ASP A 522 -15.94 -17.73 9.62
N GLY A 523 -14.68 -17.71 10.09
CA GLY A 523 -14.26 -18.30 11.36
C GLY A 523 -14.17 -19.83 11.35
N GLY A 524 -14.21 -20.45 10.17
CA GLY A 524 -14.09 -21.90 9.97
C GLY A 524 -12.70 -22.46 10.23
N ALA A 525 -12.54 -23.77 9.98
CA ALA A 525 -11.24 -24.45 10.01
C ALA A 525 -10.32 -23.93 8.89
N PRO A 526 -8.98 -24.08 9.02
CA PRO A 526 -8.05 -23.64 7.97
C PRO A 526 -8.46 -24.11 6.58
N ALA A 527 -8.42 -23.20 5.60
CA ALA A 527 -8.83 -23.48 4.23
C ALA A 527 -7.61 -23.67 3.32
N LEU A 528 -7.67 -24.68 2.46
CA LEU A 528 -6.66 -24.95 1.45
C LEU A 528 -7.07 -24.29 0.13
N HIS A 529 -6.21 -23.41 -0.38
CA HIS A 529 -6.38 -22.75 -1.66
C HIS A 529 -5.38 -23.33 -2.65
N ALA A 530 -5.87 -24.03 -3.68
CA ALA A 530 -5.03 -24.52 -4.77
C ALA A 530 -4.79 -23.39 -5.79
N GLN A 531 -3.58 -23.33 -6.36
CA GLN A 531 -3.20 -22.38 -7.40
C GLN A 531 -2.34 -23.07 -8.44
N ARG A 532 -2.58 -22.82 -9.73
CA ARG A 532 -1.65 -23.22 -10.80
C ARG A 532 -0.44 -22.30 -10.83
N TYR A 533 0.76 -22.88 -10.78
CA TYR A 533 2.00 -22.14 -10.62
C TYR A 533 3.16 -22.96 -11.18
N ALA A 534 3.75 -22.51 -12.28
CA ALA A 534 4.88 -23.17 -12.92
C ALA A 534 6.22 -22.69 -12.31
N TYR A 535 7.09 -23.64 -11.97
CA TYR A 535 8.45 -23.38 -11.51
C TYR A 535 9.46 -23.43 -12.66
N PRO A 536 10.65 -22.83 -12.50
CA PRO A 536 11.71 -22.95 -13.50
C PRO A 536 12.05 -24.42 -13.76
N GLY A 537 12.15 -24.79 -15.03
CA GLY A 537 12.41 -26.16 -15.47
C GLY A 537 11.19 -27.08 -15.54
N ASP A 538 9.99 -26.65 -15.10
CA ASP A 538 8.77 -27.42 -15.35
C ASP A 538 8.53 -27.53 -16.88
N GLU A 539 8.13 -28.71 -17.36
CA GLU A 539 7.85 -28.96 -18.78
C GLU A 539 6.62 -28.18 -19.25
N ASN A 540 5.56 -28.21 -18.43
CA ASN A 540 4.26 -27.60 -18.70
C ASN A 540 4.15 -26.22 -18.04
N VAL A 541 3.93 -25.21 -18.88
CA VAL A 541 3.82 -23.79 -18.51
C VAL A 541 2.54 -23.20 -19.11
N PRO A 542 2.02 -22.09 -18.58
CA PRO A 542 0.83 -21.43 -19.14
C PRO A 542 1.03 -21.05 -20.61
N ARG A 543 0.00 -21.32 -21.42
CA ARG A 543 -0.02 -21.00 -22.85
C ARG A 543 -1.28 -20.23 -23.23
N ALA A 544 -1.16 -19.40 -24.26
CA ALA A 544 -2.26 -18.61 -24.82
C ALA A 544 -2.50 -18.96 -26.29
N GLU A 545 -3.69 -19.47 -26.61
CA GLU A 545 -4.15 -19.67 -27.99
C GLU A 545 -4.96 -18.44 -28.41
N LEU A 546 -4.48 -17.66 -29.40
CA LEU A 546 -5.20 -16.48 -29.87
C LEU A 546 -6.46 -16.88 -30.65
N VAL A 547 -7.55 -16.15 -30.41
CA VAL A 547 -8.83 -16.34 -31.08
C VAL A 547 -9.49 -15.00 -31.41
N VAL A 548 -10.21 -14.97 -32.53
CA VAL A 548 -11.04 -13.84 -32.95
C VAL A 548 -12.51 -14.27 -32.92
N LEU A 549 -13.34 -13.53 -32.20
CA LEU A 549 -14.76 -13.78 -32.10
C LEU A 549 -15.54 -12.76 -32.92
N ASP A 550 -16.46 -13.23 -33.77
CA ASP A 550 -17.54 -12.38 -34.28
C ASP A 550 -18.63 -12.33 -33.21
N VAL A 551 -18.87 -11.15 -32.65
CA VAL A 551 -19.73 -10.99 -31.48
C VAL A 551 -21.20 -11.20 -31.86
N ALA A 552 -21.63 -10.71 -33.02
CA ALA A 552 -23.02 -10.84 -33.45
C ALA A 552 -23.34 -12.27 -33.93
N ALA A 553 -22.44 -12.87 -34.70
CA ALA A 553 -22.60 -14.22 -35.24
C ALA A 553 -22.30 -15.32 -34.22
N GLY A 554 -21.57 -15.00 -33.13
CA GLY A 554 -21.14 -15.98 -32.13
C GLY A 554 -20.17 -17.02 -32.70
N THR A 555 -19.32 -16.62 -33.65
CA THR A 555 -18.34 -17.52 -34.29
C THR A 555 -16.95 -17.26 -33.74
N VAL A 556 -16.14 -18.32 -33.65
CA VAL A 556 -14.76 -18.27 -33.13
C VAL A 556 -13.80 -18.73 -34.22
N VAL A 557 -12.87 -17.87 -34.59
CA VAL A 557 -11.75 -18.17 -35.49
C VAL A 557 -10.49 -18.33 -34.65
N ARG A 558 -9.87 -19.50 -34.70
CA ARG A 558 -8.64 -19.82 -33.97
C ARG A 558 -7.42 -19.50 -34.82
N ALA A 559 -6.39 -18.91 -34.25
CA ALA A 559 -5.13 -18.70 -34.95
C ALA A 559 -4.50 -20.05 -35.33
N GLN A 560 -4.08 -20.19 -36.59
CA GLN A 560 -3.42 -21.37 -37.13
C GLN A 560 -1.92 -21.31 -36.82
N ALA A 561 -1.59 -21.28 -35.53
CA ALA A 561 -0.25 -21.25 -35.00
C ALA A 561 -0.17 -22.03 -33.69
N GLU A 562 1.05 -22.36 -33.27
CA GLU A 562 1.27 -22.93 -31.94
C GLU A 562 0.83 -21.94 -30.84
N PRO A 563 0.24 -22.43 -29.73
CA PRO A 563 -0.10 -21.58 -28.59
C PRO A 563 1.13 -20.84 -28.05
N LEU A 564 0.95 -19.55 -27.79
CA LEU A 564 1.99 -18.64 -27.32
C LEU A 564 2.42 -19.01 -25.90
N HIS A 565 3.72 -18.93 -25.62
CA HIS A 565 4.22 -18.96 -24.26
C HIS A 565 3.70 -17.73 -23.51
N MET A 566 3.12 -17.94 -22.32
CA MET A 566 2.55 -16.87 -21.52
C MET A 566 3.22 -16.84 -20.13
N PRO A 567 4.48 -16.36 -20.05
CA PRO A 567 5.30 -16.47 -18.84
C PRO A 567 4.77 -15.66 -17.66
N GLN A 568 4.13 -14.53 -17.92
CA GLN A 568 3.63 -13.64 -16.89
C GLN A 568 2.20 -13.19 -17.14
N ALA A 569 1.94 -12.49 -18.22
CA ALA A 569 0.62 -11.91 -18.52
C ALA A 569 0.18 -12.21 -19.95
N SER A 570 -1.10 -12.03 -20.22
CA SER A 570 -1.67 -12.13 -21.56
C SER A 570 -0.93 -11.22 -22.55
N PRO A 571 -0.66 -11.68 -23.79
CA PRO A 571 -0.11 -10.82 -24.83
C PRO A 571 -1.03 -9.63 -25.15
N ILE A 572 -2.34 -9.74 -24.94
CA ILE A 572 -3.28 -8.63 -25.18
C ILE A 572 -3.20 -7.63 -24.03
N ALA A 573 -3.10 -8.10 -22.77
CA ALA A 573 -2.91 -7.21 -21.61
C ALA A 573 -1.58 -6.45 -21.68
N LEU A 574 -0.53 -7.07 -22.22
CA LEU A 574 0.76 -6.43 -22.47
C LEU A 574 0.78 -5.57 -23.75
N GLN A 575 -0.34 -5.46 -24.48
CA GLN A 575 -0.44 -4.77 -25.78
C GLN A 575 0.48 -5.34 -26.87
N TRP A 576 0.90 -6.60 -26.72
CA TRP A 576 1.66 -7.36 -27.73
C TRP A 576 0.79 -7.90 -28.84
N ALA A 577 -0.53 -7.75 -28.78
CA ALA A 577 -1.45 -8.10 -29.86
C ALA A 577 -2.50 -7.00 -30.07
N TRP A 578 -2.68 -6.55 -31.32
CA TRP A 578 -3.55 -5.42 -31.67
C TRP A 578 -4.14 -5.57 -33.08
N TRP A 579 -5.23 -4.85 -33.35
CA TRP A 579 -5.86 -4.78 -34.67
C TRP A 579 -5.13 -3.80 -35.59
N SER A 580 -5.12 -4.08 -36.89
CA SER A 580 -4.85 -3.05 -37.91
C SER A 580 -5.93 -1.97 -37.85
N ALA A 581 -5.59 -0.73 -38.26
CA ALA A 581 -6.51 0.40 -38.19
C ALA A 581 -7.81 0.19 -39.00
N ASP A 582 -7.75 -0.59 -40.07
CA ASP A 582 -8.89 -0.97 -40.92
C ASP A 582 -9.60 -2.26 -40.47
N GLY A 583 -9.11 -2.92 -39.41
CA GLY A 583 -9.63 -4.19 -38.91
C GLY A 583 -9.42 -5.40 -39.83
N SER A 584 -8.61 -5.28 -40.90
CA SER A 584 -8.36 -6.36 -41.86
C SER A 584 -7.38 -7.42 -41.36
N ALA A 585 -6.58 -7.11 -40.33
CA ALA A 585 -5.59 -8.00 -39.74
C ALA A 585 -5.49 -7.80 -38.23
N VAL A 586 -4.97 -8.82 -37.55
CA VAL A 586 -4.42 -8.71 -36.20
C VAL A 586 -2.91 -8.85 -36.29
N TYR A 587 -2.16 -7.97 -35.65
CA TYR A 587 -0.72 -8.10 -35.49
C TYR A 587 -0.41 -8.54 -34.06
N TYR A 588 0.57 -9.42 -33.89
CA TYR A 588 1.01 -9.81 -32.56
C TYR A 588 2.48 -10.21 -32.49
N LEU A 589 3.09 -9.97 -31.33
CA LEU A 589 4.44 -10.39 -31.00
C LEU A 589 4.44 -11.77 -30.36
N SER A 590 5.38 -12.62 -30.76
CA SER A 590 5.62 -13.91 -30.13
C SER A 590 7.10 -14.08 -29.77
N GLN A 591 7.33 -14.80 -28.67
CA GLN A 591 8.64 -15.25 -28.24
C GLN A 591 8.57 -16.73 -27.87
N PRO A 592 9.61 -17.52 -28.20
CA PRO A 592 9.80 -18.84 -27.60
C PRO A 592 10.20 -18.70 -26.14
N ARG A 593 10.20 -19.81 -25.40
CA ARG A 593 10.49 -19.85 -23.96
C ARG A 593 11.86 -19.26 -23.58
N ASP A 594 12.86 -19.37 -24.45
CA ASP A 594 14.20 -18.81 -24.21
C ASP A 594 14.28 -17.29 -24.40
N GLN A 595 13.24 -16.68 -24.98
CA GLN A 595 13.09 -15.24 -25.26
C GLN A 595 14.22 -14.60 -26.07
N ARG A 596 15.05 -15.40 -26.74
CA ARG A 596 16.16 -14.90 -27.57
C ARG A 596 15.72 -14.47 -28.96
N THR A 597 14.46 -14.73 -29.31
CA THR A 597 13.88 -14.37 -30.59
C THR A 597 12.54 -13.70 -30.40
N LEU A 598 12.34 -12.53 -31.01
CA LEU A 598 11.07 -11.82 -31.04
C LEU A 598 10.56 -11.79 -32.48
N THR A 599 9.31 -12.18 -32.70
CA THR A 599 8.70 -12.25 -34.03
C THR A 599 7.41 -11.45 -34.07
N LEU A 600 7.28 -10.57 -35.06
CA LEU A 600 6.00 -9.95 -35.44
C LEU A 600 5.25 -10.88 -36.38
N ASN A 601 4.01 -11.19 -36.03
CA ASN A 601 3.12 -12.04 -36.81
C ASN A 601 1.90 -11.25 -37.26
N ARG A 602 1.34 -11.63 -38.40
CA ARG A 602 0.07 -11.16 -38.93
C ARG A 602 -0.91 -12.32 -38.96
N LEU A 603 -2.04 -12.16 -38.26
CA LEU A 603 -3.18 -13.06 -38.21
C LEU A 603 -4.32 -12.51 -39.08
N ASP A 604 -4.84 -13.34 -39.99
CA ASP A 604 -6.09 -13.07 -40.69
C ASP A 604 -7.29 -13.39 -39.78
N PRO A 605 -8.09 -12.39 -39.39
CA PRO A 605 -9.19 -12.57 -38.45
C PRO A 605 -10.38 -13.38 -39.00
N ALA A 606 -10.45 -13.60 -40.32
CA ALA A 606 -11.53 -14.37 -40.96
C ALA A 606 -11.16 -15.85 -41.14
N THR A 607 -9.89 -16.16 -41.45
CA THR A 607 -9.44 -17.53 -41.75
C THR A 607 -8.64 -18.16 -40.62
N GLY A 608 -8.06 -17.35 -39.74
CA GLY A 608 -7.10 -17.79 -38.72
C GLY A 608 -5.68 -17.95 -39.25
N GLU A 609 -5.43 -17.72 -40.54
CA GLU A 609 -4.09 -17.87 -41.13
C GLU A 609 -3.08 -16.93 -40.46
N VAL A 610 -1.93 -17.46 -40.07
CA VAL A 610 -0.84 -16.70 -39.46
C VAL A 610 0.38 -16.68 -40.37
N THR A 611 0.94 -15.49 -40.56
CA THR A 611 2.18 -15.28 -41.31
C THR A 611 3.20 -14.51 -40.47
N ALA A 612 4.44 -14.99 -40.40
CA ALA A 612 5.53 -14.24 -39.78
C ALA A 612 5.95 -13.08 -40.70
N VAL A 613 6.01 -11.87 -40.15
CA VAL A 613 6.35 -10.63 -40.88
C VAL A 613 7.84 -10.31 -40.73
N LEU A 614 8.32 -10.30 -39.49
CA LEU A 614 9.66 -9.88 -39.12
C LEU A 614 10.10 -10.68 -37.89
N SER A 615 11.38 -11.05 -37.82
CA SER A 615 11.96 -11.71 -36.65
C SER A 615 13.35 -11.15 -36.35
N GLU A 616 13.67 -11.00 -35.07
CA GLU A 616 14.99 -10.62 -34.57
C GLU A 616 15.44 -11.63 -33.53
N SER A 617 16.71 -12.05 -33.61
CA SER A 617 17.35 -12.92 -32.62
C SER A 617 18.61 -12.27 -32.04
N GLY A 618 18.92 -12.59 -30.78
CA GLY A 618 20.11 -12.11 -30.08
C GLY A 618 20.73 -13.16 -29.16
N ASP A 619 21.90 -12.86 -28.63
CA ASP A 619 22.63 -13.76 -27.70
C ASP A 619 21.95 -13.87 -26.33
N THR A 620 21.28 -12.80 -25.91
CA THR A 620 20.44 -12.71 -24.72
C THR A 620 18.99 -12.44 -25.14
N ARG A 621 18.11 -12.08 -24.19
CA ARG A 621 16.71 -11.74 -24.49
C ARG A 621 16.58 -10.61 -25.52
N VAL A 622 15.60 -10.73 -26.41
CA VAL A 622 15.21 -9.72 -27.39
C VAL A 622 13.82 -9.22 -27.02
N GLU A 623 13.75 -8.05 -26.40
CA GLU A 623 12.51 -7.51 -25.84
C GLU A 623 11.99 -6.34 -26.69
N PRO A 624 10.66 -6.18 -26.85
CA PRO A 624 10.09 -5.04 -27.55
C PRO A 624 10.11 -3.75 -26.72
N ASN A 625 10.50 -3.84 -25.45
CA ASN A 625 10.62 -2.75 -24.49
C ASN A 625 11.55 -3.22 -23.34
N GLN A 626 12.41 -2.36 -22.79
CA GLN A 626 13.30 -2.75 -21.67
C GLN A 626 12.56 -2.93 -20.34
N TRP A 627 11.34 -2.39 -20.21
CA TRP A 627 10.50 -2.57 -19.03
C TRP A 627 9.49 -3.68 -19.31
N MET A 628 9.47 -4.70 -18.45
CA MET A 628 8.68 -5.91 -18.62
C MET A 628 7.18 -5.67 -18.80
N SER A 629 6.64 -4.62 -18.16
CA SER A 629 5.23 -4.21 -18.28
C SER A 629 5.00 -3.06 -19.26
N GLY A 630 6.04 -2.59 -19.95
CA GLY A 630 5.96 -1.50 -20.92
C GLY A 630 5.33 -1.96 -22.24
N ALA A 631 4.53 -1.08 -22.84
CA ALA A 631 3.97 -1.30 -24.17
C ALA A 631 5.08 -1.54 -25.21
N PRO A 632 4.88 -2.42 -26.21
CA PRO A 632 5.90 -2.68 -27.20
C PRO A 632 6.20 -1.41 -28.02
N ILE A 633 7.50 -1.13 -28.21
CA ILE A 633 7.99 -0.02 -29.04
C ILE A 633 8.03 -0.49 -30.51
N VAL A 634 6.88 -0.98 -30.98
CA VAL A 634 6.65 -1.48 -32.34
C VAL A 634 5.40 -0.81 -32.89
N ARG A 635 5.45 -0.33 -34.13
CA ARG A 635 4.30 0.24 -34.84
C ARG A 635 4.24 -0.28 -36.26
N VAL A 636 3.07 -0.77 -36.65
CA VAL A 636 2.78 -1.13 -38.04
C VAL A 636 2.15 0.08 -38.72
N LEU A 637 2.74 0.50 -39.84
CA LEU A 637 2.29 1.58 -40.72
C LEU A 637 1.61 0.99 -41.95
N ALA A 638 1.25 1.81 -42.95
CA ALA A 638 0.58 1.32 -44.16
C ALA A 638 1.39 0.26 -44.94
N GLU A 639 2.69 0.50 -45.13
CA GLU A 639 3.58 -0.37 -45.92
C GLU A 639 4.83 -0.83 -45.15
N GLU A 640 4.98 -0.39 -43.90
CA GLU A 640 6.23 -0.50 -43.16
C GLU A 640 5.99 -0.88 -41.70
N VAL A 641 7.04 -1.34 -41.03
CA VAL A 641 7.07 -1.58 -39.58
C VAL A 641 8.17 -0.72 -38.98
N LEU A 642 7.84 0.09 -37.98
CA LEU A 642 8.80 0.64 -37.05
C LEU A 642 9.06 -0.38 -35.95
N TRP A 643 10.32 -0.79 -35.84
CA TRP A 643 10.77 -1.87 -34.97
C TRP A 643 11.83 -1.38 -34.00
N TYR A 644 11.62 -1.64 -32.71
CA TYR A 644 12.61 -1.39 -31.68
C TYR A 644 13.62 -2.54 -31.62
N SER A 645 14.91 -2.19 -31.57
CA SER A 645 16.00 -3.15 -31.41
C SER A 645 17.12 -2.55 -30.58
N GLN A 646 17.78 -3.42 -29.80
CA GLN A 646 19.00 -3.10 -29.05
C GLN A 646 20.26 -3.69 -29.70
N ARG A 647 20.19 -4.08 -30.98
CA ARG A 647 21.25 -4.81 -31.70
C ARG A 647 22.61 -4.10 -31.74
N ASP A 648 22.64 -2.78 -31.58
CA ASP A 648 23.87 -1.98 -31.55
C ASP A 648 24.29 -1.57 -30.14
N GLY A 649 23.64 -2.12 -29.12
CA GLY A 649 23.89 -1.80 -27.71
C GLY A 649 22.91 -0.79 -27.11
N TRP A 650 22.08 -0.11 -27.90
CA TRP A 650 21.10 0.88 -27.43
C TRP A 650 19.73 0.70 -28.07
N GLY A 651 18.67 1.01 -27.34
CA GLY A 651 17.30 0.85 -27.83
C GLY A 651 16.95 1.88 -28.90
N HIS A 652 16.89 1.46 -30.16
CA HIS A 652 16.66 2.33 -31.32
C HIS A 652 15.60 1.80 -32.28
N LEU A 653 15.06 2.71 -33.10
CA LEU A 653 14.04 2.42 -34.11
C LEU A 653 14.68 2.09 -35.47
N TYR A 654 14.15 1.06 -36.11
CA TYR A 654 14.49 0.59 -37.44
C TYR A 654 13.22 0.43 -38.28
N ARG A 655 13.34 0.57 -39.59
CA ARG A 655 12.23 0.39 -40.54
C ARG A 655 12.38 -0.88 -41.33
N TYR A 656 11.25 -1.56 -41.51
CA TYR A 656 11.13 -2.76 -42.34
C TYR A 656 9.96 -2.62 -43.30
N ASP A 657 10.07 -3.26 -44.46
CA ASP A 657 8.97 -3.41 -45.40
C ASP A 657 7.98 -4.44 -44.84
N LEU A 658 6.70 -4.05 -44.71
CA LEU A 658 5.66 -4.87 -44.09
C LEU A 658 5.36 -6.15 -44.88
N ARG A 659 5.57 -6.14 -46.19
CA ARG A 659 5.21 -7.26 -47.07
C ARG A 659 6.32 -8.30 -47.17
N THR A 660 7.58 -7.86 -47.14
CA THR A 660 8.76 -8.69 -47.38
C THR A 660 9.60 -8.93 -46.15
N GLY A 661 9.42 -8.12 -45.09
CA GLY A 661 10.27 -8.14 -43.90
C GLY A 661 11.68 -7.60 -44.15
N ALA A 662 11.96 -6.99 -45.31
CA ALA A 662 13.27 -6.46 -45.64
C ALA A 662 13.57 -5.19 -44.82
N GLU A 663 14.79 -5.08 -44.29
CA GLU A 663 15.24 -3.86 -43.61
C GLU A 663 15.33 -2.71 -44.62
N LEU A 664 14.62 -1.62 -44.35
CA LEU A 664 14.60 -0.42 -45.18
C LEU A 664 15.63 0.62 -44.69
N GLY A 665 15.96 0.59 -43.40
CA GLY A 665 16.99 1.45 -42.83
C GLY A 665 16.78 1.75 -41.34
N ARG A 666 17.78 2.41 -40.76
CA ARG A 666 17.80 2.82 -39.36
C ARG A 666 17.19 4.22 -39.21
N VAL A 667 16.33 4.40 -38.19
CA VAL A 667 15.65 5.68 -37.91
C VAL A 667 16.39 6.48 -36.85
N THR A 668 16.70 5.88 -35.69
CA THR A 668 17.38 6.58 -34.59
C THR A 668 18.76 5.99 -34.29
N SER A 669 19.70 6.80 -33.78
CA SER A 669 21.03 6.33 -33.38
C SER A 669 21.72 7.19 -32.33
N GLY A 670 22.65 6.59 -31.58
CA GLY A 670 23.47 7.26 -30.56
C GLY A 670 23.51 6.52 -29.23
N GLU A 671 24.24 7.08 -28.25
CA GLU A 671 24.38 6.55 -26.89
C GLU A 671 23.24 7.01 -25.97
N TRP A 672 22.01 6.74 -26.41
CA TRP A 672 20.75 7.07 -25.73
C TRP A 672 19.69 6.06 -26.19
N ALA A 673 18.57 5.94 -25.45
CA ALA A 673 17.55 4.93 -25.73
C ALA A 673 16.17 5.53 -25.99
N VAL A 674 15.45 5.00 -26.97
CA VAL A 674 14.01 5.25 -27.17
C VAL A 674 13.23 4.55 -26.08
N ARG A 675 12.29 5.26 -25.46
CA ARG A 675 11.45 4.80 -24.34
C ARG A 675 10.04 4.42 -24.80
N GLU A 676 9.47 5.20 -25.70
CA GLU A 676 8.10 5.03 -26.18
C GLU A 676 7.89 5.74 -27.53
N ILE A 677 7.15 5.13 -28.46
CA ILE A 677 6.64 5.83 -29.64
C ILE A 677 5.30 6.49 -29.27
N LEU A 678 5.30 7.82 -29.30
CA LEU A 678 4.14 8.64 -28.96
C LEU A 678 3.18 8.76 -30.16
N HIS A 679 3.72 9.10 -31.33
CA HIS A 679 2.92 9.34 -32.53
C HIS A 679 3.78 9.14 -33.78
N VAL A 680 3.16 8.67 -34.87
CA VAL A 680 3.78 8.62 -36.20
C VAL A 680 2.88 9.38 -37.17
N ASP A 681 3.41 10.43 -37.76
CA ASP A 681 2.78 11.15 -38.85
C ASP A 681 3.26 10.52 -40.17
N GLU A 682 2.43 9.65 -40.76
CA GLU A 682 2.77 8.97 -42.02
C GLU A 682 2.79 9.92 -43.22
N ALA A 683 2.04 11.02 -43.16
CA ALA A 683 1.98 12.01 -44.24
C ALA A 683 3.27 12.84 -44.27
N GLU A 684 3.72 13.33 -43.12
CA GLU A 684 4.97 14.06 -42.95
C GLU A 684 6.19 13.14 -42.77
N ARG A 685 5.96 11.83 -42.77
CA ARG A 685 6.98 10.79 -42.52
C ARG A 685 7.86 11.11 -41.31
N THR A 686 7.24 11.44 -40.19
CA THR A 686 7.92 11.83 -38.95
C THR A 686 7.43 10.99 -37.78
N VAL A 687 8.35 10.53 -36.93
CA VAL A 687 8.02 9.85 -35.67
C VAL A 687 8.34 10.74 -34.48
N TYR A 688 7.41 10.78 -33.52
CA TYR A 688 7.51 11.44 -32.23
C TYR A 688 7.61 10.39 -31.13
N PHE A 689 8.55 10.56 -30.22
CA PHE A 689 8.90 9.55 -29.22
C PHE A 689 9.48 10.19 -27.97
N THR A 690 9.45 9.47 -26.86
CA THR A 690 10.26 9.81 -25.69
C THR A 690 11.60 9.07 -25.75
N ALA A 691 12.67 9.73 -25.31
CA ALA A 691 14.00 9.14 -25.21
C ALA A 691 14.63 9.45 -23.85
N SER A 692 15.53 8.58 -23.40
CA SER A 692 16.38 8.77 -22.22
C SER A 692 17.86 8.73 -22.61
N GLY A 693 18.73 9.37 -21.83
CA GLY A 693 20.17 9.50 -22.12
C GLY A 693 20.56 10.77 -22.89
N LEU A 694 19.61 11.69 -23.14
CA LEU A 694 19.86 12.96 -23.82
C LEU A 694 20.17 14.13 -22.86
N VAL A 695 19.87 13.97 -21.57
CA VAL A 695 20.23 14.94 -20.52
C VAL A 695 21.52 14.46 -19.85
N ALA A 696 22.59 15.25 -19.96
CA ALA A 696 23.93 14.85 -19.51
C ALA A 696 24.01 14.56 -18.00
N ASP A 697 23.25 15.30 -17.19
CA ASP A 697 23.28 15.18 -15.73
C ASP A 697 22.56 13.93 -15.20
N ASP A 698 21.63 13.35 -15.96
CA ASP A 698 20.85 12.19 -15.54
C ASP A 698 20.31 11.40 -16.75
N PRO A 699 20.84 10.19 -17.02
CA PRO A 699 20.51 9.43 -18.21
C PRO A 699 19.11 8.83 -18.18
N TYR A 700 18.38 8.93 -17.07
CA TYR A 700 17.02 8.41 -16.96
C TYR A 700 15.95 9.44 -17.33
N ARG A 701 16.28 10.74 -17.38
CA ARG A 701 15.33 11.80 -17.72
C ARG A 701 14.79 11.62 -19.14
N ARG A 702 13.47 11.67 -19.26
CA ARG A 702 12.74 11.55 -20.51
C ARG A 702 12.68 12.88 -21.23
N THR A 703 12.96 12.85 -22.52
CA THR A 703 12.87 13.98 -23.43
C THR A 703 11.94 13.65 -24.59
N VAL A 704 11.00 14.54 -24.91
CA VAL A 704 10.15 14.39 -26.09
C VAL A 704 10.95 14.79 -27.33
N CYS A 705 11.01 13.91 -28.31
CA CYS A 705 11.82 14.07 -29.52
C CYS A 705 10.98 13.85 -30.78
N ARG A 706 11.50 14.33 -31.91
CA ARG A 706 11.02 13.98 -33.25
C ARG A 706 12.19 13.65 -34.17
N ILE A 707 11.93 12.84 -35.19
CA ILE A 707 12.86 12.59 -36.29
C ILE A 707 12.09 12.14 -37.54
N GLY A 708 12.62 12.44 -38.72
CA GLY A 708 12.14 11.88 -39.97
C GLY A 708 12.33 10.37 -39.98
N LEU A 709 11.40 9.65 -40.61
CA LEU A 709 11.46 8.20 -40.75
C LEU A 709 12.67 7.73 -41.59
N ASP A 710 13.31 8.62 -42.33
CA ASP A 710 14.57 8.37 -43.04
C ASP A 710 15.83 8.58 -42.16
N GLY A 711 15.63 8.93 -40.88
CA GLY A 711 16.68 9.23 -39.91
C GLY A 711 17.20 10.67 -39.95
N SER A 712 16.59 11.56 -40.74
CA SER A 712 16.98 12.97 -40.82
C SER A 712 16.19 13.87 -39.85
N GLY A 713 16.71 15.06 -39.57
CA GLY A 713 15.93 16.10 -38.87
C GLY A 713 15.64 15.85 -37.38
N PHE A 714 16.50 15.11 -36.67
CA PHE A 714 16.37 14.90 -35.22
C PHE A 714 16.25 16.24 -34.47
N ALA A 715 15.26 16.35 -33.60
CA ALA A 715 15.08 17.51 -32.73
C ALA A 715 14.46 17.11 -31.38
N ARG A 716 14.93 17.76 -30.30
CA ARG A 716 14.27 17.77 -29.00
C ARG A 716 13.09 18.74 -29.05
N ILE A 717 11.90 18.24 -28.74
CA ILE A 717 10.68 19.04 -28.59
C ILE A 717 10.65 19.71 -27.22
N THR A 718 11.05 18.97 -26.18
CA THR A 718 11.30 19.51 -24.86
C THR A 718 12.81 19.67 -24.66
N ASP A 719 13.30 20.89 -24.86
CA ASP A 719 14.73 21.22 -24.75
C ASP A 719 15.03 21.96 -23.45
N ASP A 720 14.68 21.31 -22.35
CA ASP A 720 15.13 21.67 -21.01
C ASP A 720 15.67 20.41 -20.31
N ASP A 721 16.23 20.57 -19.11
CA ASP A 721 16.86 19.46 -18.37
C ASP A 721 15.89 18.77 -17.40
N LEU A 722 14.57 18.95 -17.52
CA LEU A 722 13.58 18.27 -16.69
C LEU A 722 13.32 16.84 -17.21
N ASP A 723 12.67 16.02 -16.39
CA ASP A 723 12.04 14.77 -16.81
C ASP A 723 10.60 15.04 -17.27
N HIS A 724 10.24 14.54 -18.46
CA HIS A 724 8.94 14.76 -19.09
C HIS A 724 8.09 13.49 -19.14
N VAL A 725 7.00 13.45 -18.36
CA VAL A 725 5.96 12.42 -18.45
C VAL A 725 4.88 12.89 -19.43
N VAL A 726 4.58 12.08 -20.44
CA VAL A 726 3.62 12.43 -21.50
C VAL A 726 2.34 11.62 -21.38
N THR A 727 1.18 12.30 -21.51
CA THR A 727 -0.13 11.69 -21.72
C THR A 727 -0.69 12.15 -23.05
N LEU A 728 -1.07 11.19 -23.92
CA LEU A 728 -1.55 11.50 -25.27
C LEU A 728 -3.05 11.75 -25.33
N ALA A 729 -3.45 12.71 -26.15
CA ALA A 729 -4.83 12.88 -26.57
C ALA A 729 -5.22 11.80 -27.60
N PRO A 730 -6.47 11.30 -27.61
CA PRO A 730 -6.94 10.35 -28.63
C PRO A 730 -6.74 10.83 -30.06
N THR A 731 -6.85 12.15 -30.30
CA THR A 731 -6.63 12.77 -31.61
C THR A 731 -5.16 12.84 -32.01
N THR A 732 -4.23 12.68 -31.05
CA THR A 732 -2.78 12.87 -31.21
C THR A 732 -2.37 14.25 -31.74
N THR A 733 -3.23 15.27 -31.70
CA THR A 733 -2.93 16.61 -32.21
C THR A 733 -2.06 17.45 -31.26
N TYR A 734 -2.07 17.11 -29.98
CA TYR A 734 -1.27 17.70 -28.90
C TYR A 734 -1.05 16.63 -27.83
N PHE A 735 -0.22 16.94 -26.85
CA PHE A 735 0.03 16.07 -25.70
C PHE A 735 0.04 16.87 -24.39
N ILE A 736 -0.24 16.17 -23.29
CA ILE A 736 -0.06 16.70 -21.93
C ILE A 736 1.33 16.30 -21.46
N ASP A 737 2.11 17.27 -21.01
CA ASP A 737 3.48 17.16 -20.50
C ASP A 737 3.49 17.52 -19.02
N SER A 738 3.87 16.58 -18.14
CA SER A 738 4.21 16.86 -16.75
C SER A 738 5.73 16.83 -16.61
N ALA A 739 6.32 18.01 -16.38
CA ALA A 739 7.76 18.22 -16.34
C ALA A 739 8.24 18.46 -14.90
N SER A 740 9.20 17.66 -14.42
CA SER A 740 9.72 17.74 -13.04
C SER A 740 11.14 17.19 -12.89
N THR A 741 11.74 17.34 -11.71
CA THR A 741 12.89 16.54 -11.26
C THR A 741 12.62 16.05 -9.83
N VAL A 742 13.47 15.18 -9.29
CA VAL A 742 13.34 14.70 -7.89
C VAL A 742 13.21 15.82 -6.85
N ASP A 743 13.77 17.00 -7.13
CA ASP A 743 13.79 18.18 -6.26
C ASP A 743 12.95 19.36 -6.78
N THR A 744 12.41 19.28 -8.01
CA THR A 744 11.58 20.31 -8.62
C THR A 744 10.15 19.80 -8.80
N PRO A 745 9.16 20.36 -8.10
CA PRO A 745 7.75 19.96 -8.23
C PRO A 745 7.22 20.08 -9.68
N PRO A 746 6.28 19.23 -10.10
CA PRO A 746 5.84 19.16 -11.49
C PRO A 746 5.07 20.41 -11.92
N VAL A 747 5.28 20.76 -13.20
CA VAL A 747 4.43 21.69 -13.94
C VAL A 747 3.82 20.94 -15.11
N THR A 748 2.49 20.88 -15.14
CA THR A 748 1.74 20.17 -16.17
C THR A 748 1.20 21.15 -17.22
N ARG A 749 1.42 20.86 -18.50
CA ARG A 749 1.07 21.71 -19.64
C ARG A 749 0.51 20.92 -20.80
N VAL A 750 -0.32 21.56 -21.63
CA VAL A 750 -0.66 21.05 -22.96
C VAL A 750 0.30 21.67 -23.96
N ARG A 751 0.89 20.85 -24.84
CA ARG A 751 1.84 21.27 -25.87
C ARG A 751 1.46 20.72 -27.23
N ASP A 752 1.79 21.48 -28.27
CA ASP A 752 1.81 20.97 -29.64
C ASP A 752 3.15 20.27 -29.95
N TRP A 753 3.21 19.64 -31.12
CA TRP A 753 4.40 18.92 -31.60
C TRP A 753 5.58 19.82 -32.02
N THR A 754 5.44 21.15 -31.94
CA THR A 754 6.55 22.10 -32.05
C THR A 754 7.21 22.39 -30.69
N GLY A 755 6.58 21.95 -29.59
CA GLY A 755 6.99 22.20 -28.21
C GLY A 755 6.36 23.45 -27.60
N ARG A 756 5.56 24.18 -28.38
CA ARG A 756 4.85 25.36 -27.92
C ARG A 756 3.81 24.96 -26.88
N VAL A 757 3.81 25.67 -25.76
CA VAL A 757 2.78 25.55 -24.73
C VAL A 757 1.49 26.19 -25.24
N LEU A 758 0.43 25.39 -25.30
CA LEU A 758 -0.92 25.83 -25.63
C LEU A 758 -1.66 26.31 -24.38
N VAL A 759 -1.56 25.55 -23.29
CA VAL A 759 -2.22 25.81 -22.01
C VAL A 759 -1.34 25.32 -20.85
N GLU A 760 -1.19 26.09 -19.77
CA GLU A 760 -0.63 25.60 -18.51
C GLU A 760 -1.77 25.06 -17.63
N LEU A 761 -1.66 23.80 -17.17
CA LEU A 761 -2.71 23.10 -16.43
C LEU A 761 -2.55 23.23 -14.92
N GLU A 762 -1.44 22.74 -14.37
CA GLU A 762 -1.20 22.75 -12.94
C GLU A 762 0.27 23.04 -12.64
N ARG A 763 0.50 23.68 -11.50
CA ARG A 763 1.81 23.84 -10.88
C ARG A 763 1.68 23.30 -9.47
N ALA A 764 2.43 22.25 -9.16
CA ALA A 764 2.28 21.57 -7.89
C ALA A 764 2.56 22.52 -6.71
N ASP A 765 1.62 22.61 -5.77
CA ASP A 765 1.82 23.28 -4.50
C ASP A 765 2.27 22.27 -3.44
N ILE A 766 3.49 22.45 -2.94
CA ILE A 766 4.14 21.60 -1.94
C ILE A 766 4.20 22.24 -0.55
N THR A 767 3.40 23.29 -0.29
CA THR A 767 3.40 24.01 0.99
C THR A 767 3.07 23.07 2.16
N ALA A 768 2.07 22.20 1.99
CA ALA A 768 1.70 21.22 3.01
C ALA A 768 2.79 20.15 3.21
N LEU A 769 3.39 19.65 2.12
CA LEU A 769 4.51 18.71 2.16
C LEU A 769 5.71 19.30 2.94
N THR A 770 6.17 20.49 2.59
CA THR A 770 7.30 21.15 3.26
C THR A 770 7.01 21.46 4.74
N ALA A 771 5.77 21.80 5.08
CA ALA A 771 5.34 21.99 6.47
C ALA A 771 5.47 20.72 7.34
N THR A 772 5.54 19.53 6.74
CA THR A 772 5.83 18.29 7.49
C THR A 772 7.27 18.23 8.01
N GLY A 773 8.16 19.09 7.51
CA GLY A 773 9.61 19.03 7.70
C GLY A 773 10.32 18.21 6.61
N TRP A 774 9.61 17.88 5.53
CA TRP A 774 10.17 17.28 4.33
C TRP A 774 11.16 18.24 3.67
N THR A 775 12.23 17.67 3.11
CA THR A 775 13.22 18.39 2.31
C THR A 775 13.43 17.66 1.00
N ALA A 776 13.65 18.41 -0.08
CA ALA A 776 13.92 17.83 -1.39
C ALA A 776 15.05 16.79 -1.33
N PRO A 777 14.84 15.59 -1.90
CA PRO A 777 15.88 14.58 -2.04
C PRO A 777 17.01 15.06 -2.96
N GLU A 778 18.18 14.47 -2.80
CA GLU A 778 19.36 14.79 -3.60
C GLU A 778 19.58 13.71 -4.67
N ARG A 779 19.52 14.07 -5.95
CA ARG A 779 20.00 13.21 -7.04
C ARG A 779 21.52 13.15 -7.00
N PHE A 780 22.11 11.95 -7.12
CA PHE A 780 23.56 11.79 -7.18
C PHE A 780 24.00 10.85 -8.30
N CYS A 781 25.27 10.98 -8.69
CA CYS A 781 25.98 10.08 -9.58
C CYS A 781 27.31 9.66 -8.91
N VAL A 782 27.62 8.37 -8.95
CA VAL A 782 28.87 7.78 -8.42
C VAL A 782 29.30 6.63 -9.33
N LYS A 783 30.53 6.12 -9.13
CA LYS A 783 30.99 4.94 -9.86
C LYS A 783 30.44 3.64 -9.27
N ALA A 784 30.10 2.70 -10.13
CA ALA A 784 29.81 1.32 -9.78
C ALA A 784 31.03 0.62 -9.16
N ALA A 785 30.84 -0.61 -8.70
CA ALA A 785 31.91 -1.40 -8.08
C ALA A 785 33.06 -1.72 -9.05
N ASP A 786 32.83 -1.66 -10.36
CA ASP A 786 33.87 -1.74 -11.39
C ASP A 786 34.80 -0.51 -11.47
N GLY A 787 34.42 0.61 -10.85
CA GLY A 787 35.17 1.87 -10.88
C GLY A 787 35.05 2.65 -12.19
N GLU A 788 34.26 2.17 -13.15
CA GLU A 788 34.15 2.72 -14.50
C GLU A 788 32.73 3.23 -14.80
N THR A 789 31.71 2.43 -14.49
CA THR A 789 30.32 2.68 -14.86
C THR A 789 29.67 3.74 -13.96
N ASP A 790 29.02 4.75 -14.55
CA ASP A 790 28.23 5.73 -13.80
C ASP A 790 26.85 5.18 -13.44
N ILE A 791 26.57 5.14 -12.13
CA ILE A 791 25.30 4.74 -11.53
C ILE A 791 24.69 5.89 -10.76
N TYR A 792 23.35 5.90 -10.71
CA TYR A 792 22.61 7.06 -10.27
C TYR A 792 21.59 6.66 -9.21
N GLY A 793 21.54 7.43 -8.13
CA GLY A 793 20.58 7.21 -7.04
C GLY A 793 19.99 8.49 -6.50
N VAL A 794 19.14 8.36 -5.48
CA VAL A 794 18.57 9.46 -4.72
C VAL A 794 18.88 9.27 -3.24
N LEU A 795 19.33 10.35 -2.61
CA LEU A 795 19.62 10.42 -1.19
C LEU A 795 18.54 11.27 -0.50
N TYR A 796 17.91 10.70 0.51
CA TYR A 796 16.92 11.35 1.36
C TYR A 796 17.56 11.68 2.70
N ARG A 797 17.51 12.96 3.07
CA ARG A 797 18.03 13.43 4.35
C ARG A 797 16.97 13.29 5.44
N PRO A 798 17.38 13.04 6.69
CA PRO A 798 16.45 12.94 7.80
C PRO A 798 15.77 14.26 8.10
N ARG A 799 14.56 14.20 8.66
CA ARG A 799 13.81 15.38 9.11
C ARG A 799 14.62 16.15 10.16
N GLY A 800 14.76 17.47 9.96
CA GLY A 800 15.58 18.33 10.82
C GLY A 800 17.08 18.03 10.72
N PHE A 801 17.54 17.68 9.51
CA PHE A 801 18.93 17.41 9.19
C PHE A 801 19.88 18.51 9.69
N ASP A 802 20.98 18.07 10.30
CA ASP A 802 22.07 18.90 10.79
C ASP A 802 23.40 18.25 10.34
N PRO A 803 24.17 18.89 9.45
CA PRO A 803 25.40 18.30 8.91
C PRO A 803 26.50 18.10 9.96
N ALA A 804 26.35 18.64 11.18
CA ALA A 804 27.27 18.40 12.29
C ALA A 804 26.97 17.10 13.07
N LYS A 805 25.87 16.40 12.75
CA LYS A 805 25.50 15.12 13.38
C LYS A 805 25.92 13.92 12.53
N SER A 806 25.82 12.74 13.12
CA SER A 806 26.05 11.45 12.45
C SER A 806 24.76 10.63 12.45
N TYR A 807 24.37 10.13 11.28
CA TYR A 807 23.09 9.47 11.05
C TYR A 807 23.29 8.04 10.53
N PRO A 808 22.55 7.05 11.07
CA PRO A 808 22.50 5.72 10.48
C PRO A 808 21.93 5.78 9.07
N VAL A 809 22.42 4.88 8.21
CA VAL A 809 22.07 4.82 6.80
C VAL A 809 21.16 3.63 6.54
N VAL A 810 20.10 3.80 5.76
CA VAL A 810 19.26 2.71 5.26
C VAL A 810 19.37 2.69 3.73
N ASP A 811 19.86 1.58 3.20
CA ASP A 811 19.79 1.28 1.78
C ASP A 811 18.41 0.69 1.46
N ASN A 812 17.63 1.41 0.65
CA ASN A 812 16.29 1.02 0.24
C ASN A 812 16.36 0.32 -1.12
N LEU A 813 16.41 -1.01 -1.06
CA LEU A 813 16.77 -1.88 -2.16
C LEU A 813 15.54 -2.29 -2.98
N TYR A 814 15.67 -2.19 -4.30
CA TYR A 814 14.88 -2.98 -5.23
C TYR A 814 15.65 -3.13 -6.55
N PRO A 815 16.36 -4.25 -6.76
CA PRO A 815 17.33 -4.29 -7.83
C PRO A 815 16.80 -5.12 -9.01
N GLY A 816 15.48 -5.07 -9.23
CA GLY A 816 14.79 -5.89 -10.22
C GLY A 816 15.13 -5.47 -11.65
N PRO A 817 15.55 -6.39 -12.54
CA PRO A 817 15.87 -6.06 -13.93
C PRO A 817 14.64 -5.66 -14.77
N GLN A 818 13.43 -5.80 -14.23
CA GLN A 818 12.17 -5.46 -14.89
C GLN A 818 11.76 -3.99 -14.79
N VAL A 819 12.35 -3.23 -13.86
CA VAL A 819 11.91 -1.86 -13.53
C VAL A 819 13.05 -1.04 -12.93
N ASN A 820 12.98 0.28 -13.05
CA ASN A 820 13.90 1.17 -12.34
C ASN A 820 13.42 1.37 -10.91
N ARG A 821 14.36 1.47 -9.96
CA ARG A 821 14.06 1.85 -8.59
C ARG A 821 13.89 3.36 -8.45
N VAL A 822 14.68 4.15 -9.18
CA VAL A 822 14.82 5.59 -8.94
C VAL A 822 14.28 6.37 -10.13
N GLU A 823 13.02 6.77 -10.02
CA GLU A 823 12.41 7.70 -10.99
C GLU A 823 13.16 9.05 -10.96
N PRO A 824 13.44 9.67 -12.11
CA PRO A 824 14.13 10.95 -12.19
C PRO A 824 13.21 12.16 -11.91
N GLY A 825 11.91 11.94 -11.75
CA GLY A 825 10.88 12.95 -11.49
C GLY A 825 10.54 13.14 -10.01
N PHE A 826 9.63 14.08 -9.73
CA PHE A 826 9.21 14.44 -8.36
C PHE A 826 8.35 13.37 -7.67
N ASP A 827 7.59 12.60 -8.44
CA ASP A 827 6.91 11.41 -7.96
C ASP A 827 7.94 10.27 -7.88
N PRO A 828 8.24 9.75 -6.68
CA PRO A 828 9.23 8.68 -6.53
C PRO A 828 8.72 7.31 -7.03
N GLY A 829 7.48 7.24 -7.53
CA GLY A 829 6.86 6.04 -8.09
C GLY A 829 6.50 4.99 -7.03
N GLY A 830 5.84 3.91 -7.45
CA GLY A 830 5.38 2.85 -6.54
C GLY A 830 6.50 2.17 -5.76
N MET A 831 7.70 2.06 -6.34
CA MET A 831 8.88 1.50 -5.68
C MET A 831 9.52 2.48 -4.67
N GLY A 832 9.15 3.75 -4.73
CA GLY A 832 9.67 4.84 -3.90
C GLY A 832 8.95 5.05 -2.56
N LEU A 833 7.83 4.37 -2.32
CA LEU A 833 6.91 4.59 -1.20
C LEU A 833 7.59 4.64 0.19
N ASP A 834 8.67 3.87 0.37
CA ASP A 834 9.29 3.67 1.69
C ASP A 834 10.41 4.68 2.03
N ALA A 835 11.00 5.35 1.05
CA ALA A 835 12.21 6.12 1.28
C ALA A 835 11.97 7.38 2.12
N GLU A 836 10.96 8.19 1.77
CA GLU A 836 10.63 9.41 2.51
C GLU A 836 10.14 9.13 3.95
N PRO A 837 9.23 8.14 4.18
CA PRO A 837 8.83 7.78 5.54
C PRO A 837 10.00 7.32 6.41
N ILE A 838 10.91 6.49 5.89
CA ILE A 838 12.08 6.04 6.65
C ILE A 838 13.01 7.22 6.94
N ALA A 839 13.24 8.13 5.99
CA ALA A 839 14.06 9.31 6.23
C ALA A 839 13.46 10.19 7.36
N ALA A 840 12.14 10.35 7.40
CA ALA A 840 11.46 11.10 8.45
C ALA A 840 11.61 10.49 9.86
N LEU A 841 11.98 9.21 9.98
CA LEU A 841 12.28 8.57 11.27
C LEU A 841 13.63 9.02 11.86
N GLY A 842 14.53 9.59 11.04
CA GLY A 842 15.85 10.03 11.45
C GLY A 842 17.02 9.30 10.77
N PHE A 843 16.74 8.57 9.68
CA PHE A 843 17.76 7.90 8.87
C PHE A 843 18.17 8.74 7.67
N VAL A 844 19.40 8.54 7.21
CA VAL A 844 19.75 8.83 5.82
C VAL A 844 19.27 7.65 5.00
N VAL A 845 18.49 7.88 3.95
CA VAL A 845 18.02 6.80 3.08
C VAL A 845 18.63 6.97 1.70
N VAL A 846 19.12 5.88 1.12
CA VAL A 846 19.65 5.85 -0.24
C VAL A 846 18.85 4.85 -1.05
N ALA A 847 18.45 5.23 -2.25
CA ALA A 847 17.92 4.35 -3.29
C ALA A 847 18.78 4.53 -4.55
N LEU A 848 19.02 3.45 -5.29
CA LEU A 848 20.00 3.42 -6.38
C LEU A 848 19.56 2.42 -7.46
N ASP A 849 19.86 2.75 -8.71
CA ASP A 849 19.81 1.83 -9.85
C ASP A 849 21.25 1.42 -10.21
N GLY A 850 21.67 0.23 -9.76
CA GLY A 850 22.94 -0.37 -10.13
C GLY A 850 22.89 -1.14 -11.45
N ARG A 851 24.02 -1.72 -11.86
CA ARG A 851 24.11 -2.48 -13.13
C ARG A 851 23.12 -3.65 -13.12
N GLY A 852 22.40 -3.84 -14.22
CA GLY A 852 21.38 -4.87 -14.40
C GLY A 852 19.94 -4.37 -14.34
N THR A 853 19.70 -3.10 -13.93
CA THR A 853 18.39 -2.46 -14.06
C THR A 853 18.16 -1.92 -15.50
N PRO A 854 16.90 -1.67 -15.92
CA PRO A 854 16.61 -1.22 -17.28
C PRO A 854 16.88 0.30 -17.48
N GLY A 855 16.55 0.81 -18.66
CA GLY A 855 16.60 2.23 -19.01
C GLY A 855 17.94 2.80 -19.43
N ARG A 856 18.93 1.93 -19.64
CA ARG A 856 20.27 2.27 -20.12
C ARG A 856 20.63 1.37 -21.32
N SER A 857 21.90 1.35 -21.70
CA SER A 857 22.43 0.46 -22.74
C SER A 857 22.10 -1.02 -22.46
N LYS A 858 22.05 -1.84 -23.52
CA LYS A 858 21.87 -3.29 -23.44
C LYS A 858 22.88 -3.96 -22.52
N SER A 859 24.16 -3.58 -22.57
CA SER A 859 25.19 -4.15 -21.69
C SER A 859 24.95 -3.84 -20.21
N PHE A 860 24.48 -2.64 -19.90
CA PHE A 860 24.09 -2.27 -18.53
C PHE A 860 22.92 -3.13 -18.04
N HIS A 861 21.90 -3.36 -18.86
CA HIS A 861 20.73 -4.17 -18.49
C HIS A 861 21.04 -5.68 -18.47
N ASP A 862 21.89 -6.16 -19.38
CA ASP A 862 22.29 -7.57 -19.48
C ASP A 862 23.32 -8.00 -18.42
N ALA A 863 23.80 -7.08 -17.57
CA ALA A 863 24.57 -7.44 -16.38
C ALA A 863 23.78 -8.35 -15.41
N SER A 864 22.44 -8.38 -15.52
CA SER A 864 21.57 -9.31 -14.78
C SER A 864 21.37 -10.68 -15.46
N TYR A 865 21.74 -10.83 -16.74
CA TYR A 865 21.48 -12.06 -17.49
C TYR A 865 22.42 -13.20 -17.06
N GLY A 866 21.87 -14.32 -16.58
CA GLY A 866 22.60 -15.42 -15.94
C GLY A 866 23.06 -15.10 -14.50
N ASN A 867 22.60 -13.98 -13.93
CA ASN A 867 23.02 -13.47 -12.64
C ASN A 867 21.90 -12.74 -11.89
N LEU A 868 20.66 -13.24 -11.96
CA LEU A 868 19.48 -12.62 -11.36
C LEU A 868 19.65 -12.28 -9.88
N GLY A 869 20.37 -13.12 -9.14
CA GLY A 869 20.60 -12.92 -7.70
C GLY A 869 21.47 -11.73 -7.32
N ASP A 870 22.11 -11.10 -8.30
CA ASP A 870 22.85 -9.84 -8.17
C ASP A 870 22.42 -8.84 -9.25
N ALA A 871 21.22 -9.03 -9.82
CA ALA A 871 20.60 -7.99 -10.63
C ALA A 871 20.55 -6.71 -9.80
N GLY A 872 20.89 -5.56 -10.43
CA GLY A 872 21.02 -4.24 -9.80
C GLY A 872 22.23 -4.06 -8.88
N GLY A 873 23.15 -5.04 -8.80
CA GLY A 873 24.50 -4.94 -8.24
C GLY A 873 24.56 -4.56 -6.76
N LEU A 874 24.48 -5.52 -5.84
CA LEU A 874 24.62 -5.20 -4.41
C LEU A 874 26.03 -4.68 -4.05
N ASP A 875 27.04 -5.07 -4.82
CA ASP A 875 28.38 -4.49 -4.75
C ASP A 875 28.39 -3.00 -5.18
N ASP A 876 27.62 -2.63 -6.21
CA ASP A 876 27.42 -1.25 -6.66
C ASP A 876 26.80 -0.39 -5.55
N HIS A 877 25.83 -0.94 -4.81
CA HIS A 877 25.26 -0.28 -3.64
C HIS A 877 26.31 -0.02 -2.54
N VAL A 878 27.12 -1.02 -2.19
CA VAL A 878 28.20 -0.86 -1.20
C VAL A 878 29.24 0.16 -1.68
N ALA A 879 29.61 0.13 -2.96
CA ALA A 879 30.55 1.08 -3.57
C ALA A 879 30.00 2.51 -3.57
N ALA A 880 28.73 2.68 -3.89
CA ALA A 880 28.04 3.96 -3.87
C ALA A 880 27.99 4.55 -2.46
N LEU A 881 27.56 3.78 -1.46
CA LEU A 881 27.48 4.24 -0.07
C LEU A 881 28.86 4.67 0.47
N ARG A 882 29.92 3.93 0.13
CA ARG A 882 31.32 4.30 0.47
C ARG A 882 31.74 5.61 -0.18
N GLN A 883 31.42 5.83 -1.45
CA GLN A 883 31.75 7.08 -2.15
C GLN A 883 30.95 8.26 -1.59
N LEU A 884 29.65 8.06 -1.35
CA LEU A 884 28.79 9.11 -0.80
C LEU A 884 29.29 9.60 0.56
N ALA A 885 29.70 8.68 1.44
CA ALA A 885 30.21 9.00 2.77
C ALA A 885 31.54 9.77 2.76
N GLN A 886 32.34 9.69 1.68
CA GLN A 886 33.59 10.47 1.56
C GLN A 886 33.33 11.98 1.52
N SER A 887 32.27 12.42 0.84
CA SER A 887 31.88 13.83 0.79
C SER A 887 30.74 14.19 1.76
N ARG A 888 30.14 13.18 2.42
CA ARG A 888 29.02 13.32 3.36
C ARG A 888 29.40 12.65 4.69
N PRO A 889 30.28 13.25 5.50
CA PRO A 889 30.82 12.61 6.71
C PRO A 889 29.78 12.35 7.81
N TRP A 890 28.58 12.90 7.67
CA TRP A 890 27.41 12.65 8.52
C TRP A 890 26.72 11.30 8.21
N MET A 891 27.09 10.60 7.14
CA MET A 891 26.64 9.23 6.85
C MET A 891 27.44 8.24 7.67
N ASP A 892 26.79 7.57 8.63
CA ASP A 892 27.42 6.59 9.50
C ASP A 892 27.43 5.20 8.87
N LEU A 893 28.56 4.84 8.25
CA LEU A 893 28.75 3.53 7.64
C LEU A 893 29.03 2.39 8.65
N ASP A 894 29.14 2.69 9.95
CA ASP A 894 29.15 1.64 10.99
C ASP A 894 27.72 1.18 11.33
N ARG A 895 26.70 1.96 10.92
CA ARG A 895 25.27 1.70 11.17
C ARG A 895 24.47 1.71 9.87
N VAL A 896 24.74 0.74 8.99
CA VAL A 896 24.03 0.57 7.72
C VAL A 896 22.95 -0.51 7.84
N GLY A 897 21.74 -0.18 7.43
CA GLY A 897 20.63 -1.11 7.26
C GLY A 897 20.27 -1.37 5.80
N ALA A 898 19.63 -2.50 5.53
CA ALA A 898 19.02 -2.85 4.26
C ALA A 898 17.51 -2.99 4.43
N PHE A 899 16.73 -2.42 3.53
CA PHE A 899 15.27 -2.50 3.55
C PHE A 899 14.74 -2.77 2.15
N GLY A 900 13.80 -3.69 1.99
CA GLY A 900 13.12 -3.87 0.71
C GLY A 900 11.92 -4.80 0.75
N HIS A 901 11.10 -4.72 -0.30
CA HIS A 901 9.88 -5.49 -0.49
C HIS A 901 9.93 -6.28 -1.81
N SER A 902 9.43 -7.52 -1.82
CA SER A 902 9.38 -8.39 -3.00
C SER A 902 10.80 -8.69 -3.51
N GLY A 903 11.15 -8.34 -4.75
CA GLY A 903 12.55 -8.37 -5.23
C GLY A 903 13.51 -7.56 -4.35
N GLY A 904 13.04 -6.48 -3.73
CA GLY A 904 13.79 -5.74 -2.72
C GLY A 904 13.94 -6.50 -1.40
N GLY A 905 12.95 -7.32 -1.02
CA GLY A 905 13.04 -8.19 0.15
C GLY A 905 14.06 -9.31 -0.06
N TYR A 906 14.11 -9.87 -1.27
CA TYR A 906 15.19 -10.75 -1.72
C TYR A 906 16.56 -10.07 -1.52
N ALA A 907 16.72 -8.86 -2.05
CA ALA A 907 17.95 -8.09 -2.02
C ALA A 907 18.37 -7.70 -0.59
N ALA A 908 17.44 -7.30 0.28
CA ALA A 908 17.73 -6.95 1.66
C ALA A 908 18.29 -8.13 2.45
N ALA A 909 17.71 -9.32 2.29
CA ALA A 909 18.28 -10.53 2.89
C ALA A 909 19.62 -10.90 2.22
N ARG A 910 19.72 -10.81 0.89
CA ARG A 910 20.96 -11.12 0.13
C ARG A 910 22.12 -10.23 0.55
N ALA A 911 21.87 -8.93 0.78
CA ALA A 911 22.84 -7.95 1.24
C ALA A 911 23.41 -8.33 2.62
N MET A 912 22.55 -8.73 3.56
CA MET A 912 22.94 -9.20 4.89
C MET A 912 23.77 -10.50 4.87
N LEU A 913 23.58 -11.34 3.85
CA LEU A 913 24.28 -12.63 3.71
C LEU A 913 25.58 -12.52 2.88
N THR A 914 25.63 -11.59 1.94
CA THR A 914 26.79 -11.42 1.03
C THR A 914 27.79 -10.41 1.58
N PHE A 915 27.30 -9.36 2.25
CA PHE A 915 28.11 -8.31 2.87
C PHE A 915 27.81 -8.19 4.38
N PRO A 916 27.94 -9.28 5.17
CA PRO A 916 27.58 -9.31 6.60
C PRO A 916 28.40 -8.35 7.45
N GLU A 917 29.60 -7.98 7.00
CA GLU A 917 30.46 -7.00 7.66
C GLU A 917 30.04 -5.55 7.36
N PHE A 918 29.25 -5.31 6.32
CA PHE A 918 28.81 -3.96 5.94
C PHE A 918 27.39 -3.67 6.46
N PHE A 919 26.43 -4.52 6.13
CA PHE A 919 25.04 -4.36 6.56
C PHE A 919 24.81 -4.96 7.95
N LYS A 920 24.31 -4.14 8.89
CA LYS A 920 24.14 -4.50 10.30
C LYS A 920 22.72 -4.95 10.62
N VAL A 921 21.74 -4.41 9.90
CA VAL A 921 20.31 -4.64 10.14
C VAL A 921 19.57 -4.80 8.81
N GLY A 922 18.78 -5.85 8.64
CA GLY A 922 18.00 -6.11 7.44
C GLY A 922 16.51 -6.20 7.72
N VAL A 923 15.69 -5.60 6.87
CA VAL A 923 14.23 -5.79 6.84
C VAL A 923 13.85 -6.27 5.45
N ALA A 924 13.43 -7.54 5.37
CA ALA A 924 13.00 -8.17 4.13
C ALA A 924 11.50 -8.47 4.18
N LEU A 925 10.73 -7.82 3.30
CA LEU A 925 9.29 -8.06 3.16
C LEU A 925 9.00 -8.88 1.91
N SER A 926 8.17 -9.92 2.03
CA SER A 926 7.66 -10.76 0.93
C SER A 926 8.75 -11.20 -0.06
N GLY A 927 9.94 -11.54 0.44
CA GLY A 927 11.14 -11.74 -0.40
C GLY A 927 11.11 -13.04 -1.20
N SER A 928 11.42 -12.96 -2.50
CA SER A 928 11.54 -14.12 -3.41
C SER A 928 12.86 -14.89 -3.22
N HIS A 929 13.14 -15.32 -1.99
CA HIS A 929 14.42 -15.86 -1.52
C HIS A 929 14.94 -17.13 -2.22
N GLU A 930 14.11 -17.80 -3.01
CA GLU A 930 14.38 -19.13 -3.52
C GLU A 930 13.90 -19.25 -4.98
N PRO A 931 14.75 -18.92 -5.97
CA PRO A 931 14.33 -18.82 -7.36
C PRO A 931 13.80 -20.15 -7.92
N ARG A 932 14.25 -21.30 -7.41
CA ARG A 932 13.81 -22.63 -7.90
C ARG A 932 12.32 -22.93 -7.64
N ILE A 933 11.65 -22.13 -6.81
CA ILE A 933 10.21 -22.24 -6.54
C ILE A 933 9.45 -20.93 -6.84
N PHE A 934 10.09 -19.99 -7.53
CA PHE A 934 9.43 -18.77 -7.98
C PHE A 934 8.78 -18.98 -9.36
N THR A 935 8.14 -17.95 -9.94
CA THR A 935 7.54 -18.08 -11.27
C THR A 935 8.62 -18.36 -12.33
N HIS A 936 8.40 -19.37 -13.18
CA HIS A 936 9.31 -19.68 -14.29
C HIS A 936 9.52 -18.45 -15.19
N GLY A 937 8.46 -17.70 -15.44
CA GLY A 937 8.45 -16.53 -16.30
C GLY A 937 9.28 -15.36 -15.78
N PHE A 938 9.61 -15.30 -14.49
CA PHE A 938 10.56 -14.32 -13.99
C PHE A 938 11.98 -14.87 -14.02
N VAL A 939 12.20 -16.06 -13.48
CA VAL A 939 13.55 -16.61 -13.31
C VAL A 939 14.19 -16.95 -14.66
N GLU A 940 13.48 -17.64 -15.57
CA GLU A 940 14.05 -18.05 -16.86
C GLU A 940 14.28 -16.88 -17.82
N THR A 941 13.54 -15.77 -17.66
CA THR A 941 13.75 -14.54 -18.44
C THR A 941 15.14 -13.96 -18.22
N TYR A 942 15.64 -14.03 -16.97
CA TYR A 942 16.91 -13.41 -16.60
C TYR A 942 18.03 -14.44 -16.40
N ASP A 943 17.79 -15.59 -15.80
CA ASP A 943 18.83 -16.63 -15.62
C ASP A 943 18.87 -17.66 -16.76
N GLY A 944 17.90 -17.65 -17.67
CA GLY A 944 17.71 -18.73 -18.63
C GLY A 944 17.33 -20.06 -17.96
N ALA A 945 17.31 -21.12 -18.75
CA ALA A 945 17.11 -22.50 -18.28
C ALA A 945 18.39 -23.09 -17.68
N ASP A 946 18.99 -22.42 -16.70
CA ASP A 946 20.25 -22.81 -16.06
C ASP A 946 20.11 -23.05 -14.54
N PRO A 947 20.00 -24.33 -14.11
CA PRO A 947 19.93 -24.68 -12.70
C PRO A 947 21.11 -24.20 -11.85
N GLU A 948 22.30 -24.01 -12.43
CA GLU A 948 23.45 -23.50 -11.69
C GLU A 948 23.26 -22.03 -11.34
N SER A 949 22.79 -21.22 -12.29
CA SER A 949 22.42 -19.81 -12.05
C SER A 949 21.36 -19.69 -10.96
N TRP A 950 20.32 -20.52 -11.01
CA TRP A 950 19.26 -20.50 -9.99
C TRP A 950 19.80 -20.86 -8.59
N ALA A 951 20.74 -21.81 -8.49
CA ALA A 951 21.37 -22.16 -7.22
C ALA A 951 22.22 -21.01 -6.66
N ARG A 952 22.99 -20.30 -7.51
CA ARG A 952 23.79 -19.13 -7.08
C ARG A 952 22.91 -18.01 -6.50
N SER A 953 21.70 -17.88 -7.02
CA SER A 953 20.71 -16.87 -6.61
C SER A 953 19.93 -17.24 -5.34
N SER A 954 20.10 -18.43 -4.74
CA SER A 954 19.37 -18.83 -3.52
C SER A 954 19.93 -18.16 -2.25
N ASN A 955 19.07 -17.46 -1.49
CA ASN A 955 19.42 -16.97 -0.14
C ASN A 955 19.52 -18.09 0.90
N PRO A 956 18.60 -19.09 0.93
CA PRO A 956 18.73 -20.25 1.81
C PRO A 956 20.08 -20.97 1.73
N ASP A 957 20.69 -21.03 0.54
CA ASP A 957 21.97 -21.73 0.32
C ASP A 957 23.19 -20.99 0.89
N ILE A 958 23.04 -19.72 1.30
CA ILE A 958 24.09 -18.92 1.96
C ILE A 958 23.66 -18.35 3.33
N ALA A 959 22.60 -18.90 3.92
CA ALA A 959 22.01 -18.44 5.17
C ALA A 959 22.97 -18.46 6.38
N ASP A 960 23.97 -19.35 6.35
CA ASP A 960 25.01 -19.48 7.38
C ASP A 960 25.92 -18.25 7.51
N ARG A 961 25.87 -17.34 6.53
CA ARG A 961 26.66 -16.10 6.51
C ARG A 961 26.06 -14.96 7.33
N LEU A 962 24.81 -15.06 7.79
CA LEU A 962 24.18 -13.98 8.56
C LEU A 962 25.01 -13.63 9.81
N ALA A 963 25.36 -12.36 9.96
CA ALA A 963 26.04 -11.83 11.15
C ALA A 963 25.25 -10.73 11.88
N GLY A 964 24.46 -9.94 11.14
CA GLY A 964 23.65 -8.85 11.68
C GLY A 964 22.25 -9.29 12.13
N LYS A 965 21.38 -8.30 12.38
CA LYS A 965 19.98 -8.51 12.79
C LYS A 965 19.07 -8.53 11.57
N LEU A 966 18.19 -9.53 11.46
CA LEU A 966 17.30 -9.69 10.32
C LEU A 966 15.85 -9.83 10.77
N LEU A 967 14.97 -9.02 10.19
CA LEU A 967 13.52 -9.16 10.26
C LEU A 967 12.99 -9.64 8.91
N LEU A 968 12.32 -10.80 8.92
CA LEU A 968 11.57 -11.33 7.79
C LEU A 968 10.08 -11.07 8.01
N VAL A 969 9.41 -10.46 7.04
CA VAL A 969 7.95 -10.22 7.10
C VAL A 969 7.29 -10.82 5.85
N HIS A 970 6.23 -11.59 6.00
CA HIS A 970 5.55 -12.23 4.85
C HIS A 970 4.05 -12.33 5.06
N GLY A 971 3.25 -12.11 4.02
CA GLY A 971 1.80 -12.35 4.06
C GLY A 971 1.48 -13.83 3.99
N GLU A 972 0.65 -14.36 4.88
CA GLU A 972 0.28 -15.79 4.89
C GLU A 972 -0.37 -16.25 3.59
N MET A 973 -1.13 -15.36 2.95
CA MET A 973 -1.89 -15.60 1.73
C MET A 973 -1.31 -14.85 0.53
N ASP A 974 0.00 -14.58 0.55
CA ASP A 974 0.76 -14.06 -0.58
C ASP A 974 0.76 -15.10 -1.71
N ASP A 975 0.03 -14.80 -2.78
CA ASP A 975 -0.21 -15.62 -3.97
C ASP A 975 0.70 -15.26 -5.15
N GLN A 976 1.64 -14.34 -4.95
CA GLN A 976 2.68 -13.94 -5.91
C GLN A 976 4.02 -14.57 -5.50
N VAL A 977 4.48 -14.26 -4.30
CA VAL A 977 5.67 -14.86 -3.66
C VAL A 977 5.19 -15.70 -2.49
N HIS A 978 5.00 -17.00 -2.67
CA HIS A 978 4.42 -17.81 -1.59
C HIS A 978 5.24 -17.77 -0.29
N PRO A 979 4.61 -17.88 0.90
CA PRO A 979 5.29 -17.83 2.19
C PRO A 979 6.44 -18.82 2.36
N GLN A 980 6.42 -19.91 1.59
CA GLN A 980 7.48 -20.91 1.52
C GLN A 980 8.86 -20.31 1.18
N HIS A 981 8.96 -19.19 0.46
CA HIS A 981 10.24 -18.52 0.25
C HIS A 981 10.89 -18.08 1.57
N THR A 982 10.13 -17.34 2.40
CA THR A 982 10.60 -16.88 3.71
C THR A 982 10.81 -18.04 4.68
N LEU A 983 9.90 -19.02 4.70
CA LEU A 983 10.02 -20.15 5.61
C LEU A 983 11.23 -21.05 5.30
N ARG A 984 11.62 -21.21 4.02
CA ARG A 984 12.84 -21.95 3.64
C ARG A 984 14.11 -21.20 4.06
N LEU A 985 14.13 -19.87 3.97
CA LEU A 985 15.26 -19.09 4.49
C LEU A 985 15.32 -19.20 6.02
N ALA A 986 14.18 -19.06 6.71
CA ALA A 986 14.09 -19.22 8.15
C ALA A 986 14.58 -20.60 8.62
N ASP A 987 14.18 -21.68 7.94
CA ASP A 987 14.67 -23.04 8.22
C ASP A 987 16.19 -23.15 8.15
N ARG A 988 16.81 -22.58 7.11
CA ARG A 988 18.27 -22.59 6.96
C ARG A 988 19.00 -21.71 7.98
N LEU A 989 18.41 -20.58 8.36
CA LEU A 989 18.93 -19.75 9.45
C LEU A 989 18.89 -20.49 10.80
N LEU A 990 17.79 -21.21 11.09
CA LEU A 990 17.67 -22.06 12.29
C LEU A 990 18.71 -23.18 12.30
N ALA A 991 18.87 -23.88 11.18
CA ALA A 991 19.85 -24.95 11.04
C ALA A 991 21.29 -24.44 11.23
N ALA A 992 21.57 -23.19 10.84
CA ALA A 992 22.86 -22.53 11.04
C ALA A 992 23.03 -21.87 12.42
N GLY A 993 22.03 -21.96 13.31
CA GLY A 993 22.08 -21.38 14.65
C GLY A 993 22.10 -19.84 14.66
N LYS A 994 21.43 -19.20 13.70
CA LYS A 994 21.37 -17.74 13.57
C LYS A 994 20.14 -17.14 14.27
N ASP A 995 20.31 -15.95 14.82
CA ASP A 995 19.23 -15.17 15.42
C ASP A 995 18.55 -14.29 14.36
N PHE A 996 17.21 -14.34 14.30
CA PHE A 996 16.40 -13.51 13.40
C PHE A 996 14.96 -13.40 13.92
N GLU A 997 14.20 -12.42 13.43
CA GLU A 997 12.77 -12.25 13.70
C GLU A 997 11.93 -12.59 12.47
N VAL A 998 10.77 -13.20 12.67
CA VAL A 998 9.79 -13.47 11.61
C VAL A 998 8.42 -12.95 12.01
N LEU A 999 7.76 -12.24 11.10
CA LEU A 999 6.36 -11.86 11.20
C LEU A 999 5.60 -12.41 9.98
N ILE A 1000 4.87 -13.51 10.19
CA ILE A 1000 3.86 -13.97 9.22
C ILE A 1000 2.55 -13.24 9.53
N VAL A 1001 2.00 -12.55 8.54
CA VAL A 1001 0.79 -11.73 8.69
C VAL A 1001 -0.43 -12.51 8.21
N PRO A 1002 -1.33 -12.96 9.12
CA PRO A 1002 -2.44 -13.83 8.77
C PRO A 1002 -3.40 -13.19 7.78
N GLY A 1003 -3.83 -13.95 6.76
CA GLY A 1003 -4.73 -13.49 5.70
C GLY A 1003 -4.21 -12.34 4.83
N ALA A 1004 -2.96 -11.89 5.01
CA ALA A 1004 -2.37 -10.86 4.17
C ALA A 1004 -1.80 -11.46 2.87
N GLU A 1005 -2.03 -10.72 1.80
CA GLU A 1005 -1.54 -10.89 0.44
C GLU A 1005 -0.23 -10.13 0.23
N HIS A 1006 0.32 -10.17 -0.99
CA HIS A 1006 1.67 -9.70 -1.31
C HIS A 1006 2.00 -8.29 -0.80
N ILE A 1007 1.04 -7.35 -0.83
CA ILE A 1007 1.27 -5.92 -0.57
C ILE A 1007 0.75 -5.43 0.80
N PHE A 1008 0.19 -6.30 1.63
CA PHE A 1008 -0.34 -6.02 2.97
C PHE A 1008 -1.43 -4.93 3.03
N ILE A 1009 -2.29 -4.83 2.02
CA ILE A 1009 -3.27 -3.76 1.78
C ILE A 1009 -4.08 -3.35 3.02
N ASP A 1010 -4.66 -4.31 3.75
CA ASP A 1010 -5.53 -4.05 4.92
C ASP A 1010 -4.75 -3.72 6.20
N CYS A 1011 -3.44 -3.98 6.19
CA CYS A 1011 -2.60 -3.90 7.38
C CYS A 1011 -1.27 -3.17 7.11
N LEU A 1012 -1.19 -2.41 6.02
CA LEU A 1012 0.03 -1.77 5.52
C LEU A 1012 0.65 -0.88 6.59
N ALA A 1013 -0.19 -0.06 7.26
CA ALA A 1013 0.23 0.80 8.36
C ALA A 1013 0.86 0.00 9.51
N TYR A 1014 0.27 -1.14 9.89
CA TYR A 1014 0.79 -2.00 10.94
C TYR A 1014 2.14 -2.60 10.53
N VAL A 1015 2.19 -3.23 9.35
CA VAL A 1015 3.39 -3.89 8.83
C VAL A 1015 4.55 -2.91 8.70
N ARG A 1016 4.32 -1.73 8.12
CA ARG A 1016 5.36 -0.68 8.02
C ARG A 1016 5.80 -0.16 9.38
N THR A 1017 4.87 0.03 10.32
CA THR A 1017 5.24 0.41 11.70
C THR A 1017 6.12 -0.64 12.38
N ARG A 1018 5.87 -1.94 12.17
CA ARG A 1018 6.73 -3.02 12.69
C ARG A 1018 8.15 -2.95 12.10
N CYS A 1019 8.25 -2.63 10.82
CA CYS A 1019 9.55 -2.44 10.16
C CYS A 1019 10.28 -1.21 10.70
N TRP A 1020 9.57 -0.09 10.89
CA TRP A 1020 10.11 1.13 11.49
C TRP A 1020 10.61 0.88 12.91
N ASP A 1021 9.82 0.20 13.73
CA ASP A 1021 10.18 -0.18 15.09
C ASP A 1021 11.48 -0.99 15.11
N PHE A 1022 11.63 -1.94 14.19
CA PHE A 1022 12.82 -2.76 14.09
C PHE A 1022 14.06 -1.92 13.70
N LEU A 1023 13.96 -1.08 12.67
CA LEU A 1023 15.06 -0.20 12.26
C LEU A 1023 15.46 0.76 13.39
N VAL A 1024 14.50 1.41 14.05
CA VAL A 1024 14.75 2.35 15.14
C VAL A 1024 15.39 1.64 16.35
N ARG A 1025 14.91 0.44 16.69
CA ARG A 1025 15.45 -0.33 17.80
C ARG A 1025 16.88 -0.82 17.53
N GLU A 1026 17.12 -1.39 16.35
CA GLU A 1026 18.40 -2.07 16.05
C GLU A 1026 19.48 -1.11 15.52
N LEU A 1027 19.16 -0.12 14.68
CA LEU A 1027 20.14 0.83 14.11
C LEU A 1027 20.33 2.09 14.95
N MET A 1028 19.27 2.60 15.59
CA MET A 1028 19.36 3.80 16.44
C MET A 1028 19.56 3.47 17.92
N ALA A 1029 19.49 2.18 18.31
CA ALA A 1029 19.55 1.75 19.71
C ALA A 1029 18.55 2.52 20.61
N THR A 1030 17.39 2.87 20.08
CA THR A 1030 16.37 3.69 20.75
C THR A 1030 15.05 2.92 20.81
N ASN A 1031 14.31 3.07 21.90
CA ASN A 1031 12.98 2.47 22.00
C ASN A 1031 12.01 3.17 21.04
N PRO A 1032 11.29 2.42 20.19
CA PRO A 1032 10.20 2.96 19.40
C PRO A 1032 9.12 3.61 20.29
N PRO A 1033 8.42 4.64 19.80
CA PRO A 1033 7.36 5.29 20.56
C PRO A 1033 6.14 4.36 20.68
N THR A 1034 5.24 4.68 21.62
CA THR A 1034 3.94 4.00 21.73
C THR A 1034 2.95 4.45 20.65
N TYR A 1035 3.29 5.48 19.88
CA TYR A 1035 2.50 5.98 18.76
C TYR A 1035 2.27 4.89 17.71
N ARG A 1036 1.04 4.76 17.24
CA ARG A 1036 0.67 3.84 16.16
C ARG A 1036 -0.07 4.61 15.08
N PRO A 1037 0.40 4.57 13.82
CA PRO A 1037 -0.31 5.13 12.69
C PRO A 1037 -1.73 4.60 12.60
N SER A 1038 -2.66 5.43 12.13
CA SER A 1038 -4.01 4.96 11.84
C SER A 1038 -3.97 3.96 10.67
N PRO A 1039 -4.98 3.11 10.47
CA PRO A 1039 -5.10 2.33 9.24
C PRO A 1039 -5.07 3.25 8.00
N ILE A 1040 -4.52 2.76 6.90
CA ILE A 1040 -4.65 3.39 5.59
C ILE A 1040 -5.90 2.77 4.97
N LEU A 1041 -6.97 3.54 4.91
CA LEU A 1041 -8.16 3.13 4.18
C LEU A 1041 -7.91 3.44 2.71
N LEU A 1042 -8.00 2.41 1.87
CA LEU A 1042 -8.03 2.62 0.43
C LEU A 1042 -9.43 3.04 0.04
N ASP A 1043 -9.51 4.12 -0.74
CA ASP A 1043 -10.77 4.47 -1.37
C ASP A 1043 -10.90 3.77 -2.74
N PRO A 1044 -12.13 3.69 -3.30
CA PRO A 1044 -12.35 3.03 -4.58
C PRO A 1044 -11.59 3.63 -5.77
N GLU A 1045 -11.18 4.89 -5.70
CA GLU A 1045 -10.43 5.58 -6.76
C GLU A 1045 -8.97 5.15 -6.77
N LEU A 1046 -8.35 5.04 -5.59
CA LEU A 1046 -7.03 4.45 -5.44
C LEU A 1046 -7.02 2.98 -5.87
N LEU A 1047 -8.09 2.23 -5.61
CA LEU A 1047 -8.26 0.88 -6.15
C LEU A 1047 -8.34 0.90 -7.68
N SER A 1048 -9.14 1.80 -8.25
CA SER A 1048 -9.23 1.96 -9.70
C SER A 1048 -7.88 2.34 -10.31
N GLU A 1049 -7.12 3.27 -9.73
CA GLU A 1049 -5.76 3.62 -10.17
C GLU A 1049 -4.75 2.50 -9.98
N MET A 1050 -4.94 1.60 -9.00
CA MET A 1050 -4.09 0.41 -8.82
C MET A 1050 -4.39 -0.70 -9.83
N PHE A 1051 -5.58 -0.69 -10.45
CA PHE A 1051 -6.02 -1.71 -11.41
C PHE A 1051 -6.17 -1.18 -12.86
N ALA A 1052 -5.99 0.12 -13.08
CA ALA A 1052 -5.95 0.79 -14.39
C ALA A 1052 -4.51 0.84 -14.92
#